data_AF-A0A1Y0MWE7-F1
#
_entry.id   AF-A0A1Y0MWE7-F1
#
_cell.length_a   1.000
_cell.length_b   1.000
_cell.length_c   1.000
_cell.angle_alpha   90.00
_cell.angle_beta   90.00
_cell.angle_gamma   90.00
#
_symmetry.space_group_name_H-M   'P 1'
#
loop_
_entity.id
_entity.type
_entity.pdbx_description
1 polymer ?
#
loop_
_entity_poly.entity_id
_entity_poly.type
_entity_poly.pdbx_seq_one_letter_code
_entity_poly.pdbx_strand_id
1 'polypeptide(L)'
;MKEKLLDLLLITSKKIEELHYKLSKKNQIELDYSSLSPIANGDKDGHYTKALQWSLENREEEDIKNIALTGSYGSGKSTILKTFRKNYKGSELEFLNISLATFKEEKIKKDDNGKTIEKDKDELLRLIETSILQQIFYHEEDKNIPDSRFKKIKSYSGKRLISTSVGILLFIIALFNYFNPNLIQSIFKDNPLSTFTCDALHYSSILIIIIGVFFLVYKSIRIISSLTINKLKFQNAEIGIGESINKSILNHHLDEILYFFSIRPYNVVIIEDLDRFEETEIFTKLREINLLLNNSEKTKKKNIVFLYAVRDDMFSDNERIKFFDFIIPVIPVINSSNSSEIILQKKEKYNYDLSEVFIDDISFFIDDMRLLHNITNEFYLYKVKQGETPLNQDKLFAIITYKNIYPNDFVCLSKNEGHLYNILNSKSKYVNQEVNRIEEKTSVLKEEIKNLELVNIKSIKELRQLYIIRIIETLGDFNSFIINSEPVTIDDILKDEKFEYLKDNKIHYKAPVFNNRHYRLDYPIKKVPTSFSEIEKLVNPEKSYDIKEQEIIDIKSNKSNSLRQEIQKLEKQKNITRNLNISELLQSNKEINLNINEDLDKDFITILIRNGYISEDYIDYISLFHEGSITRNDHKFVINVRNRQKLEFEYKLSKIDKVISKINPIDFNSEYILNYDLLDCLLKNHKTNNIPLEYIFTKLKDESSTSILFINGFIERTENLNLFIKTLCSYWNGIWGYYVNDVLYSDEQVNKTLKYIIEYADIEAIIKIDKQSNIKNHLTKDPEILNIISNNDKLISIISDLQLKFIDLDFENSPENILDFIYENNHYDFNEKIVRKIVKKYGEFEQVSFDNSNYSSLKNSKSKNLIDYLEANINDYIQNIYLKLDTNINEEQKSYLELLNHSDLSLKLKKEVIKKVGTKISDISLIENDNLLSYIIENNKIEAKWGNLFFFFKKSEDKLLDSSIGFINNIENANKLAKVKIPTEVNDENIFGVFCKLLILSNDIENKSFDLITNSVPWKYSGLNIDNLDKEKVNSLIKNRIISPTIESFNILKEKYQTAAIELLEKHKSEFIKLIEELVLDENDLELILKSTVLNNIEKLKFLESCSNNTIASNFENFKLISQILLNDNSFRINELLFNDLIINKNVPIVNRIKLFNKNLFSTDEAFIEKFLNNLDSSYEKITNRDKRAKIQDNPDNRELLTNLKRKDYISSFSEGLFGLRVNHKRK
;
A
#
# COMPACT_ATOMS: atom_id res chain seq x y z
N MET A 1 -15.41 -89.14 37.49
CA MET A 1 -16.37 -89.12 36.35
C MET A 1 -16.58 -87.71 35.79
N LYS A 2 -16.78 -86.68 36.64
CA LYS A 2 -16.90 -85.27 36.23
C LYS A 2 -15.69 -84.71 35.45
N GLU A 3 -14.46 -84.98 35.88
CA GLU A 3 -13.25 -84.50 35.16
C GLU A 3 -13.11 -85.08 33.75
N LYS A 4 -13.33 -86.39 33.58
CA LYS A 4 -13.32 -87.03 32.25
C LYS A 4 -14.40 -86.48 31.32
N LEU A 5 -15.55 -86.07 31.87
CA LEU A 5 -16.61 -85.43 31.10
C LEU A 5 -16.21 -84.00 30.69
N LEU A 6 -15.52 -83.27 31.57
CA LEU A 6 -15.04 -81.92 31.32
C LEU A 6 -13.95 -81.90 30.24
N ASP A 7 -13.00 -82.84 30.30
CA ASP A 7 -11.96 -82.99 29.27
C ASP A 7 -12.54 -83.38 27.91
N LEU A 8 -13.53 -84.29 27.91
CA LEU A 8 -14.23 -84.66 26.68
C LEU A 8 -14.96 -83.45 26.09
N LEU A 9 -15.65 -82.67 26.92
CA LEU A 9 -16.36 -81.45 26.52
C LEU A 9 -15.40 -80.38 25.97
N LEU A 10 -14.22 -80.22 26.56
CA LEU A 10 -13.21 -79.25 26.15
C LEU A 10 -12.55 -79.65 24.83
N ILE A 11 -12.30 -80.95 24.62
CA ILE A 11 -11.83 -81.50 23.34
C ILE A 11 -12.90 -81.35 22.26
N THR A 12 -14.17 -81.62 22.59
CA THR A 12 -15.27 -81.42 21.63
C THR A 12 -15.50 -79.94 21.33
N SER A 13 -15.37 -79.06 22.33
CA SER A 13 -15.45 -77.60 22.16
C SER A 13 -14.34 -77.11 21.24
N LYS A 14 -13.08 -77.51 21.46
CA LYS A 14 -11.98 -77.17 20.55
C LYS A 14 -12.20 -77.69 19.13
N LYS A 15 -12.68 -78.92 18.99
CA LYS A 15 -13.00 -79.49 17.66
C LYS A 15 -14.15 -78.76 16.98
N ILE A 16 -15.15 -78.32 17.73
CA ILE A 16 -16.28 -77.53 17.23
C ILE A 16 -15.83 -76.11 16.90
N GLU A 17 -14.95 -75.49 17.68
CA GLU A 17 -14.31 -74.21 17.35
C GLU A 17 -13.48 -74.33 16.08
N GLU A 18 -12.65 -75.38 15.92
CA GLU A 18 -11.89 -75.61 14.69
C GLU A 18 -12.82 -75.84 13.48
N LEU A 19 -13.93 -76.55 13.66
CA LEU A 19 -14.94 -76.75 12.61
C LEU A 19 -15.68 -75.44 12.29
N HIS A 20 -16.01 -74.65 13.31
CA HIS A 20 -16.65 -73.35 13.16
C HIS A 20 -15.70 -72.38 12.47
N TYR A 21 -14.41 -72.35 12.81
CA TYR A 21 -13.39 -71.55 12.13
C TYR A 21 -13.18 -71.99 10.68
N LYS A 22 -13.28 -73.30 10.39
CA LYS A 22 -13.21 -73.83 9.01
C LYS A 22 -14.46 -73.52 8.18
N LEU A 23 -15.63 -73.42 8.81
CA LEU A 23 -16.93 -73.19 8.15
C LEU A 23 -17.35 -71.72 8.13
N SER A 24 -16.86 -70.90 9.06
CA SER A 24 -17.07 -69.45 9.04
C SER A 24 -16.28 -68.88 7.86
N LYS A 25 -16.98 -68.28 6.89
CA LYS A 25 -16.33 -67.43 5.90
C LYS A 25 -15.52 -66.38 6.67
N LYS A 26 -14.19 -66.43 6.54
CA LYS A 26 -13.33 -65.31 6.95
C LYS A 26 -13.92 -64.06 6.33
N ASN A 27 -14.43 -63.14 7.15
CA ASN A 27 -14.46 -61.74 6.75
C ASN A 27 -13.00 -61.36 6.57
N GLN A 28 -12.49 -61.48 5.35
CA GLN A 28 -11.15 -61.00 5.01
C GLN A 28 -11.21 -59.49 5.23
N ILE A 29 -10.54 -59.02 6.28
CA ILE A 29 -10.16 -57.61 6.38
C ILE A 29 -9.33 -57.35 5.12
N GLU A 30 -9.85 -56.53 4.22
CA GLU A 30 -9.23 -56.24 2.94
C GLU A 30 -8.07 -55.26 3.19
N LEU A 31 -6.90 -55.81 3.51
CA LEU A 31 -5.65 -55.06 3.69
C LEU A 31 -5.03 -54.78 2.31
N ASP A 32 -4.38 -53.62 2.11
CA ASP A 32 -3.66 -53.28 0.86
C ASP A 32 -2.29 -53.99 0.75
N TYR A 33 -2.24 -55.28 1.13
CA TYR A 33 -1.05 -56.09 0.90
C TYR A 33 -1.18 -56.87 -0.40
N SER A 34 -0.15 -56.75 -1.24
CA SER A 34 0.01 -57.49 -2.49
C SER A 34 1.13 -58.53 -2.33
N SER A 35 0.90 -59.76 -2.80
CA SER A 35 1.92 -60.82 -2.76
C SER A 35 2.94 -60.62 -3.86
N LEU A 36 4.23 -60.73 -3.53
CA LEU A 36 5.34 -60.71 -4.51
C LEU A 36 5.48 -62.06 -5.26
N SER A 37 4.78 -63.10 -4.80
CA SER A 37 4.81 -64.41 -5.43
C SER A 37 3.93 -64.46 -6.69
N PRO A 38 4.29 -65.29 -7.69
CA PRO A 38 3.46 -65.47 -8.88
C PRO A 38 2.02 -65.86 -8.52
N ILE A 39 1.06 -65.14 -9.10
CA ILE A 39 -0.38 -65.41 -8.95
C ILE A 39 -0.84 -66.42 -10.02
N ALA A 40 -2.02 -67.02 -9.84
CA ALA A 40 -2.51 -68.09 -10.72
C ALA A 40 -3.67 -67.63 -11.62
N ASN A 41 -3.64 -66.37 -12.03
CA ASN A 41 -4.63 -65.67 -12.86
C ASN A 41 -3.97 -64.61 -13.78
N GLY A 42 -2.72 -64.84 -14.20
CA GLY A 42 -1.91 -63.89 -14.96
C GLY A 42 -2.17 -63.84 -16.46
N ASP A 43 -3.12 -64.63 -16.98
CA ASP A 43 -3.47 -64.70 -18.40
C ASP A 43 -5.01 -64.70 -18.53
N LYS A 44 -5.62 -63.52 -18.36
CA LYS A 44 -7.08 -63.38 -18.29
C LYS A 44 -7.76 -63.73 -19.62
N ASP A 45 -7.15 -63.36 -20.74
CA ASP A 45 -7.67 -63.59 -22.10
C ASP A 45 -7.24 -64.94 -22.70
N GLY A 46 -6.32 -65.64 -22.01
CA GLY A 46 -5.90 -67.00 -22.34
C GLY A 46 -4.95 -67.12 -23.54
N HIS A 47 -4.35 -66.03 -24.00
CA HIS A 47 -3.51 -66.03 -25.21
C HIS A 47 -2.20 -66.81 -25.00
N TYR A 48 -1.52 -66.60 -23.87
CA TYR A 48 -0.29 -67.33 -23.55
C TYR A 48 -0.56 -68.81 -23.26
N THR A 49 -1.66 -69.09 -22.56
CA THR A 49 -2.15 -70.45 -22.28
C THR A 49 -2.40 -71.20 -23.59
N LYS A 50 -3.02 -70.57 -24.59
CA LYS A 50 -3.24 -71.17 -25.92
C LYS A 50 -1.94 -71.43 -26.68
N ALA A 51 -0.98 -70.49 -26.64
CA ALA A 51 0.32 -70.68 -27.30
C ALA A 51 1.12 -71.84 -26.67
N LEU A 52 1.15 -71.89 -25.33
CA LEU A 52 1.76 -72.99 -24.58
C LEU A 52 1.07 -74.33 -24.89
N GLN A 53 -0.27 -74.35 -24.86
CA GLN A 53 -1.04 -75.54 -25.20
C GLN A 53 -0.75 -76.02 -26.63
N TRP A 54 -0.79 -75.13 -27.62
CA TRP A 54 -0.49 -75.47 -29.01
C TRP A 54 0.91 -76.06 -29.16
N SER A 55 1.93 -75.40 -28.60
CA SER A 55 3.33 -75.89 -28.70
C SER A 55 3.54 -77.25 -28.03
N LEU A 56 2.83 -77.53 -26.94
CA LEU A 56 2.92 -78.80 -26.24
C LEU A 56 2.08 -79.89 -26.91
N GLU A 57 0.91 -79.59 -27.46
CA GLU A 57 0.08 -80.56 -28.20
C GLU A 57 0.74 -81.00 -29.52
N ASN A 58 1.41 -80.08 -30.24
CA ASN A 58 2.07 -80.35 -31.52
C ASN A 58 3.53 -80.81 -31.38
N ARG A 59 4.02 -81.08 -30.16
CA ARG A 59 5.43 -81.42 -29.86
C ARG A 59 5.96 -82.69 -30.54
N GLU A 60 5.07 -83.58 -30.96
CA GLU A 60 5.43 -84.82 -31.66
C GLU A 60 5.47 -84.60 -33.17
N GLU A 61 4.51 -83.86 -33.72
CA GLU A 61 4.37 -83.61 -35.16
C GLU A 61 5.41 -82.60 -35.67
N GLU A 62 5.72 -81.56 -34.88
CA GLU A 62 6.60 -80.45 -35.25
C GLU A 62 8.00 -80.52 -34.59
N ASP A 63 8.34 -81.65 -33.97
CA ASP A 63 9.62 -81.89 -33.25
C ASP A 63 10.02 -80.80 -32.22
N ILE A 64 9.04 -80.21 -31.53
CA ILE A 64 9.27 -79.15 -30.54
C ILE A 64 9.77 -79.78 -29.23
N LYS A 65 11.05 -79.58 -28.86
CA LYS A 65 11.63 -80.11 -27.61
C LYS A 65 12.06 -79.02 -26.64
N ASN A 66 12.39 -77.82 -27.08
CA ASN A 66 12.87 -76.72 -26.25
C ASN A 66 12.04 -75.46 -26.51
N ILE A 67 11.24 -75.05 -25.52
CA ILE A 67 10.35 -73.87 -25.61
C ILE A 67 10.91 -72.77 -24.73
N ALA A 68 11.02 -71.54 -25.22
CA ALA A 68 11.27 -70.38 -24.37
C ALA A 68 10.00 -69.57 -24.14
N LEU A 69 9.78 -69.19 -22.88
CA LEU A 69 8.94 -68.07 -22.50
C LEU A 69 9.89 -66.90 -22.20
N THR A 70 10.01 -65.96 -23.14
CA THR A 70 10.96 -64.83 -23.04
C THR A 70 10.24 -63.56 -22.60
N GLY A 71 10.96 -62.57 -22.11
CA GLY A 71 10.40 -61.30 -21.65
C GLY A 71 11.35 -60.63 -20.67
N SER A 72 11.21 -59.33 -20.43
CA SER A 72 12.02 -58.62 -19.43
C SER A 72 11.94 -59.25 -18.02
N TYR A 73 12.86 -58.87 -17.14
CA TYR A 73 12.74 -59.24 -15.73
C TYR A 73 11.40 -58.72 -15.19
N GLY A 74 10.70 -59.52 -14.39
CA GLY A 74 9.39 -59.12 -13.84
C GLY A 74 8.19 -59.18 -14.80
N SER A 75 8.38 -59.54 -16.08
CA SER A 75 7.31 -59.48 -17.10
C SER A 75 6.09 -60.39 -16.85
N GLY A 76 6.17 -61.33 -15.90
CA GLY A 76 5.06 -62.22 -15.53
C GLY A 76 5.19 -63.67 -16.00
N LYS A 77 6.37 -64.07 -16.52
CA LYS A 77 6.66 -65.45 -17.00
C LYS A 77 6.20 -66.55 -16.04
N SER A 78 6.67 -66.53 -14.79
CA SER A 78 6.28 -67.50 -13.76
C SER A 78 4.78 -67.49 -13.45
N THR A 79 4.13 -66.32 -13.54
CA THR A 79 2.68 -66.17 -13.33
C THR A 79 1.90 -66.86 -14.45
N ILE A 80 2.34 -66.70 -15.70
CA ILE A 80 1.76 -67.38 -16.87
C ILE A 80 1.91 -68.91 -16.71
N LEU A 81 3.10 -69.40 -16.36
CA LEU A 81 3.34 -70.84 -16.18
C LEU A 81 2.53 -71.44 -15.04
N LYS A 82 2.41 -70.72 -13.92
CA LYS A 82 1.58 -71.13 -12.79
C LYS A 82 0.09 -71.14 -13.16
N THR A 83 -0.35 -70.17 -13.97
CA THR A 83 -1.73 -70.07 -14.46
C THR A 83 -2.05 -71.22 -15.42
N PHE A 84 -1.16 -71.46 -16.40
CA PHE A 84 -1.26 -72.56 -17.36
C PHE A 84 -1.40 -73.91 -16.65
N ARG A 85 -0.48 -74.22 -15.73
CA ARG A 85 -0.51 -75.49 -14.98
C ARG A 85 -1.76 -75.68 -14.12
N LYS A 86 -2.26 -74.62 -13.51
CA LYS A 86 -3.47 -74.69 -12.69
C LYS A 86 -4.73 -74.91 -13.54
N ASN A 87 -4.76 -74.32 -14.73
CA ASN A 87 -5.91 -74.35 -15.62
C ASN A 87 -5.92 -75.58 -16.54
N TYR A 88 -4.77 -76.19 -16.78
CA TYR A 88 -4.64 -77.41 -17.56
C TYR A 88 -5.31 -78.59 -16.85
N LYS A 89 -6.23 -79.25 -17.55
CA LYS A 89 -7.04 -80.38 -17.04
C LYS A 89 -6.81 -81.69 -17.80
N GLY A 90 -5.94 -81.70 -18.81
CA GLY A 90 -5.58 -82.91 -19.55
C GLY A 90 -4.75 -83.86 -18.69
N SER A 91 -4.64 -85.11 -19.13
CA SER A 91 -3.81 -86.14 -18.48
C SER A 91 -2.55 -86.47 -19.30
N GLU A 92 -2.41 -85.86 -20.47
CA GLU A 92 -1.30 -86.11 -21.39
C GLU A 92 -0.02 -85.35 -21.03
N LEU A 93 -0.09 -84.28 -20.23
CA LEU A 93 1.08 -83.50 -19.77
C LEU A 93 1.29 -83.63 -18.26
N GLU A 94 2.50 -84.00 -17.87
CA GLU A 94 2.94 -84.12 -16.48
C GLU A 94 4.19 -83.25 -16.28
N PHE A 95 4.07 -82.30 -15.34
CA PHE A 95 5.03 -81.20 -15.18
C PHE A 95 6.03 -81.43 -14.04
N LEU A 96 7.31 -81.35 -14.35
CA LEU A 96 8.40 -81.25 -13.37
C LEU A 96 8.91 -79.80 -13.34
N ASN A 97 8.90 -79.14 -12.18
CA ASN A 97 9.43 -77.77 -12.08
C ASN A 97 10.79 -77.77 -11.42
N ILE A 98 11.69 -77.01 -12.01
CA ILE A 98 13.05 -76.75 -11.55
C ILE A 98 13.17 -75.22 -11.43
N SER A 99 13.28 -74.71 -10.20
CA SER A 99 13.49 -73.29 -9.90
C SER A 99 14.75 -73.14 -9.06
N LEU A 100 15.76 -72.50 -9.63
CA LEU A 100 17.09 -72.40 -9.02
C LEU A 100 17.13 -71.23 -8.03
N ALA A 101 16.99 -71.53 -6.74
CA ALA A 101 17.16 -70.54 -5.67
C ALA A 101 18.59 -70.57 -5.11
N THR A 102 19.55 -69.96 -5.80
CA THR A 102 20.88 -69.71 -5.22
C THR A 102 21.30 -68.26 -5.39
N PHE A 103 21.22 -67.51 -4.29
CA PHE A 103 21.68 -66.13 -4.17
C PHE A 103 23.20 -66.10 -4.01
N LYS A 104 23.93 -65.91 -5.12
CA LYS A 104 25.30 -65.41 -5.10
C LYS A 104 25.51 -64.44 -6.27
N GLU A 105 24.81 -63.31 -6.22
CA GLU A 105 25.40 -62.07 -6.72
C GLU A 105 26.29 -61.49 -5.60
N GLU A 106 27.40 -62.15 -5.28
CA GLU A 106 28.45 -61.46 -4.54
C GLU A 106 29.16 -60.55 -5.55
N LYS A 107 29.00 -59.24 -5.33
CA LYS A 107 29.78 -58.19 -6.00
C LYS A 107 31.25 -58.60 -6.07
N ILE A 108 31.87 -58.25 -7.19
CA ILE A 108 33.30 -58.35 -7.46
C ILE A 108 34.11 -58.13 -6.17
N LYS A 109 34.70 -59.20 -5.62
CA LYS A 109 35.65 -59.06 -4.51
C LYS A 109 36.90 -58.41 -5.09
N LYS A 110 37.14 -57.17 -4.66
CA LYS A 110 38.41 -56.46 -4.85
C LYS A 110 39.30 -56.86 -3.68
N ASP A 111 40.57 -57.18 -3.94
CA ASP A 111 41.56 -57.27 -2.86
C ASP A 111 41.81 -55.87 -2.25
N ASP A 112 42.59 -55.81 -1.16
CA ASP A 112 42.97 -54.54 -0.51
C ASP A 112 43.73 -53.57 -1.44
N ASN A 113 44.14 -54.01 -2.65
CA ASN A 113 44.82 -53.23 -3.69
C ASN A 113 43.93 -52.90 -4.90
N GLY A 114 42.64 -53.21 -4.86
CA GLY A 114 41.69 -52.86 -5.92
C GLY A 114 41.76 -53.73 -7.18
N LYS A 115 42.46 -54.87 -7.17
CA LYS A 115 42.44 -55.82 -8.31
C LYS A 115 41.24 -56.77 -8.23
N THR A 116 40.59 -56.94 -9.36
CA THR A 116 39.49 -57.88 -9.62
C THR A 116 39.98 -59.32 -9.46
N ILE A 117 39.40 -60.08 -8.52
CA ILE A 117 39.59 -61.54 -8.48
C ILE A 117 38.73 -62.14 -9.61
N GLU A 118 39.35 -62.88 -10.54
CA GLU A 118 38.64 -63.61 -11.61
C GLU A 118 37.69 -64.66 -11.00
N LYS A 119 36.44 -64.67 -11.47
CA LYS A 119 35.42 -65.65 -11.07
C LYS A 119 35.84 -67.05 -11.57
N ASP A 120 35.78 -68.06 -10.72
CA ASP A 120 35.86 -69.45 -11.19
C ASP A 120 34.52 -69.86 -11.84
N LYS A 121 34.42 -69.59 -13.15
CA LYS A 121 33.25 -69.87 -13.98
C LYS A 121 32.83 -71.34 -13.92
N ASP A 122 33.81 -72.24 -13.82
CA ASP A 122 33.58 -73.69 -13.78
C ASP A 122 32.97 -74.12 -12.44
N GLU A 123 33.34 -73.47 -11.33
CA GLU A 123 32.72 -73.70 -10.01
C GLU A 123 31.23 -73.31 -10.03
N LEU A 124 30.89 -72.14 -10.59
CA LEU A 124 29.50 -71.68 -10.69
C LEU A 124 28.64 -72.62 -11.54
N LEU A 125 29.13 -73.02 -12.72
CA LEU A 125 28.42 -73.96 -13.60
C LEU A 125 28.16 -75.30 -12.89
N ARG A 126 29.14 -75.81 -12.12
CA ARG A 126 28.96 -77.05 -11.33
C ARG A 126 27.92 -76.91 -10.23
N LEU A 127 27.87 -75.78 -9.54
CA LEU A 127 26.85 -75.54 -8.52
C LEU A 127 25.46 -75.50 -9.14
N ILE A 128 25.30 -74.88 -10.31
CA ILE A 128 24.04 -74.86 -11.05
C ILE A 128 23.65 -76.28 -11.47
N GLU A 129 24.55 -77.03 -12.11
CA GLU A 129 24.32 -78.43 -12.52
C GLU A 129 23.91 -79.32 -11.34
N THR A 130 24.56 -79.15 -10.18
CA THR A 130 24.25 -79.88 -8.95
C THR A 130 22.87 -79.51 -8.43
N SER A 131 22.50 -78.22 -8.44
CA SER A 131 21.20 -77.74 -8.00
C SER A 131 20.06 -78.26 -8.89
N ILE A 132 20.24 -78.26 -10.21
CA ILE A 132 19.28 -78.85 -11.17
C ILE A 132 19.09 -80.33 -10.86
N LEU A 133 20.19 -81.08 -10.71
CA LEU A 133 20.14 -82.50 -10.41
C LEU A 133 19.41 -82.76 -9.09
N GLN A 134 19.75 -81.99 -8.04
CA GLN A 134 19.07 -82.09 -6.76
C GLN A 134 17.57 -81.86 -6.93
N GLN A 135 17.13 -80.85 -7.67
CA GLN A 135 15.71 -80.58 -7.83
C GLN A 135 14.95 -81.70 -8.57
N ILE A 136 15.56 -82.30 -9.59
CA ILE A 136 14.97 -83.45 -10.30
C ILE A 136 14.73 -84.62 -9.32
N PHE A 137 15.75 -85.05 -8.58
CA PHE A 137 15.63 -86.21 -7.69
C PHE A 137 14.92 -85.89 -6.37
N TYR A 138 15.07 -84.67 -5.83
CA TYR A 138 14.44 -84.26 -4.58
C TYR A 138 12.93 -84.04 -4.71
N HIS A 139 12.42 -83.79 -5.92
CA HIS A 139 10.99 -83.68 -6.20
C HIS A 139 10.19 -84.95 -5.83
N GLU A 140 10.78 -86.14 -5.97
CA GLU A 140 10.06 -87.42 -5.87
C GLU A 140 10.33 -88.25 -4.62
N GLU A 141 9.34 -88.87 -4.01
CA GLU A 141 9.61 -89.77 -2.87
C GLU A 141 10.52 -90.97 -3.26
N ASP A 142 11.38 -91.42 -2.35
CA ASP A 142 12.30 -92.56 -2.56
C ASP A 142 11.60 -93.83 -3.09
N LYS A 143 10.32 -94.02 -2.75
CA LYS A 143 9.51 -95.17 -3.20
C LYS A 143 9.23 -95.16 -4.71
N ASN A 144 9.25 -93.97 -5.32
CA ASN A 144 8.90 -93.71 -6.71
C ASN A 144 10.09 -93.85 -7.67
N ILE A 145 11.32 -93.76 -7.14
CA ILE A 145 12.60 -93.91 -7.86
C ILE A 145 13.54 -94.90 -7.14
N PRO A 146 13.06 -96.13 -6.88
CA PRO A 146 13.61 -96.93 -5.80
C PRO A 146 14.95 -97.61 -6.12
N ASP A 147 15.42 -97.55 -7.37
CA ASP A 147 16.73 -98.04 -7.81
C ASP A 147 17.70 -96.90 -8.15
N SER A 148 17.34 -95.65 -7.84
CA SER A 148 18.24 -94.51 -7.96
C SER A 148 19.36 -94.57 -6.91
N ARG A 149 20.54 -94.04 -7.27
CA ARG A 149 21.67 -93.88 -6.35
C ARG A 149 21.47 -92.74 -5.35
N PHE A 150 20.55 -91.80 -5.63
CA PHE A 150 20.23 -90.67 -4.75
C PHE A 150 19.26 -91.11 -3.65
N LYS A 151 19.79 -91.75 -2.60
CA LYS A 151 18.99 -92.22 -1.45
C LYS A 151 18.59 -91.06 -0.53
N LYS A 152 17.30 -90.97 -0.18
CA LYS A 152 16.81 -90.01 0.82
C LYS A 152 16.66 -90.62 2.20
N ILE A 153 16.48 -89.75 3.19
CA ILE A 153 16.13 -90.14 4.55
C ILE A 153 14.75 -90.83 4.53
N LYS A 154 14.73 -92.11 4.88
CA LYS A 154 13.49 -92.90 4.96
C LYS A 154 12.83 -92.71 6.31
N SER A 155 11.65 -92.11 6.34
CA SER A 155 10.79 -92.11 7.52
C SER A 155 9.87 -93.35 7.48
N TYR A 156 9.93 -94.19 8.51
CA TYR A 156 9.05 -95.33 8.64
C TYR A 156 7.82 -94.93 9.47
N SER A 157 6.61 -95.18 8.97
CA SER A 157 5.40 -94.95 9.76
C SER A 157 5.38 -95.89 10.97
N GLY A 158 5.01 -95.39 12.16
CA GLY A 158 4.99 -96.17 13.40
C GLY A 158 4.17 -97.46 13.28
N LYS A 159 3.03 -97.43 12.57
CA LYS A 159 2.21 -98.62 12.26
C LYS A 159 2.99 -99.68 11.48
N ARG A 160 3.79 -99.27 10.49
CA ARG A 160 4.60 -100.20 9.68
C ARG A 160 5.71 -100.83 10.51
N LEU A 161 6.41 -100.04 11.34
CA LEU A 161 7.43 -100.53 12.26
C LEU A 161 6.87 -101.57 13.24
N ILE A 162 5.72 -101.26 13.86
CA ILE A 162 5.03 -102.18 14.78
C ILE A 162 4.66 -103.48 14.04
N SER A 163 4.04 -103.39 12.86
CA SER A 163 3.65 -104.57 12.07
C SER A 163 4.85 -105.44 11.67
N THR A 164 5.95 -104.86 11.20
CA THR A 164 7.18 -105.63 10.91
C THR A 164 7.79 -106.24 12.17
N SER A 165 7.77 -105.53 13.30
CA SER A 165 8.31 -106.04 14.56
C SER A 165 7.49 -107.23 15.09
N VAL A 166 6.16 -107.13 15.01
CA VAL A 166 5.24 -108.23 15.34
C VAL A 166 5.46 -109.43 14.41
N GLY A 167 5.63 -109.20 13.10
CA GLY A 167 5.92 -110.26 12.14
C GLY A 167 7.23 -110.99 12.42
N ILE A 168 8.30 -110.26 12.74
CA ILE A 168 9.60 -110.84 13.13
C ILE A 168 9.46 -111.63 14.43
N LEU A 169 8.74 -111.09 15.42
CA LEU A 169 8.50 -111.77 16.68
C LEU A 169 7.75 -113.10 16.47
N LEU A 170 6.69 -113.09 15.65
CA LEU A 170 5.94 -114.31 15.30
C LEU A 170 6.82 -115.32 14.57
N PHE A 171 7.70 -114.88 13.68
CA PHE A 171 8.66 -115.75 12.99
C PHE A 171 9.67 -116.38 13.96
N ILE A 172 10.19 -115.62 14.92
CA ILE A 172 11.09 -116.12 15.97
C ILE A 172 10.37 -117.12 16.88
N ILE A 173 9.14 -116.82 17.31
CA ILE A 173 8.33 -117.73 18.13
C ILE A 173 8.04 -119.02 17.35
N ALA A 174 7.71 -118.94 16.06
CA ALA A 174 7.51 -120.10 15.21
C ALA A 174 8.78 -120.94 15.06
N LEU A 175 9.95 -120.32 14.89
CA LEU A 175 11.24 -121.01 14.88
C LEU A 175 11.51 -121.76 16.19
N PHE A 176 11.28 -121.11 17.33
CA PHE A 176 11.45 -121.74 18.64
C PHE A 176 10.46 -122.91 18.85
N ASN A 177 9.21 -122.74 18.45
CA ASN A 177 8.18 -123.79 18.54
C ASN A 177 8.45 -124.96 17.57
N TYR A 178 9.11 -124.72 16.45
CA TYR A 178 9.52 -125.78 15.52
C TYR A 178 10.65 -126.65 16.10
N PHE A 179 11.69 -126.05 16.69
CA PHE A 179 12.79 -126.80 17.30
C PHE A 179 12.42 -127.43 18.65
N ASN A 180 11.41 -126.89 19.35
CA ASN A 180 10.93 -127.41 20.62
C ASN A 180 9.39 -127.44 20.64
N PRO A 181 8.74 -128.51 20.13
CA PRO A 181 7.28 -128.59 20.02
C PRO A 181 6.54 -128.52 21.37
N ASN A 182 7.22 -128.85 22.48
CA ASN A 182 6.63 -128.80 23.83
C ASN A 182 6.72 -127.41 24.47
N LEU A 183 7.33 -126.43 23.81
CA LEU A 183 7.61 -125.11 24.38
C LEU A 183 6.31 -124.34 24.67
N ILE A 184 5.33 -124.39 23.77
CA ILE A 184 4.00 -123.77 24.00
C ILE A 184 3.28 -124.47 25.17
N GLN A 185 3.36 -125.80 25.25
CA GLN A 185 2.76 -126.58 26.34
C GLN A 185 3.41 -126.26 27.70
N SER A 186 4.70 -125.91 27.70
CA SER A 186 5.44 -125.50 28.90
C SER A 186 5.05 -124.11 29.43
N ILE A 187 4.46 -123.25 28.58
CA ILE A 187 4.01 -121.90 28.95
C ILE A 187 2.59 -121.94 29.55
N PHE A 188 1.69 -122.76 28.99
CA PHE A 188 0.30 -122.91 29.45
C PHE A 188 0.13 -124.06 30.46
N LYS A 189 0.99 -124.14 31.47
CA LYS A 189 0.97 -125.24 32.46
C LYS A 189 -0.36 -125.39 33.21
N ASP A 190 -1.04 -124.27 33.47
CA ASP A 190 -2.27 -124.26 34.27
C ASP A 190 -3.52 -124.66 33.46
N ASN A 191 -3.45 -124.66 32.12
CA ASN A 191 -4.52 -125.12 31.22
C ASN A 191 -3.89 -125.84 30.02
N PRO A 192 -3.64 -127.17 30.10
CA PRO A 192 -3.03 -127.91 29.01
C PRO A 192 -3.91 -127.86 27.76
N LEU A 193 -3.34 -127.31 26.69
CA LEU A 193 -3.95 -127.31 25.36
C LEU A 193 -4.15 -128.75 24.87
N SER A 194 -5.18 -128.98 24.06
CA SER A 194 -5.44 -130.31 23.50
C SER A 194 -4.33 -130.73 22.53
N THR A 195 -4.07 -132.02 22.39
CA THR A 195 -3.04 -132.55 21.48
C THR A 195 -3.22 -132.05 20.05
N PHE A 196 -4.47 -132.01 19.56
CA PHE A 196 -4.81 -131.45 18.25
C PHE A 196 -4.40 -129.97 18.12
N THR A 197 -4.60 -129.16 19.15
CA THR A 197 -4.20 -127.74 19.12
C THR A 197 -2.68 -127.57 19.14
N CYS A 198 -1.94 -128.41 19.87
CA CYS A 198 -0.47 -128.40 19.85
C CYS A 198 0.08 -128.80 18.48
N ASP A 199 -0.46 -129.87 17.88
CA ASP A 199 -0.05 -130.32 16.54
C ASP A 199 -0.37 -129.25 15.49
N ALA A 200 -1.56 -128.65 15.54
CA ALA A 200 -1.95 -127.55 14.66
C ALA A 200 -1.03 -126.31 14.82
N LEU A 201 -0.63 -125.96 16.05
CA LEU A 201 0.33 -124.89 16.31
C LEU A 201 1.74 -125.22 15.81
N HIS A 202 2.16 -126.48 15.91
CA HIS A 202 3.46 -126.92 15.41
C HIS A 202 3.50 -126.89 13.87
N TYR A 203 2.50 -127.47 13.19
CA TYR A 203 2.43 -127.43 11.73
C TYR A 203 2.18 -126.02 11.18
N SER A 204 1.40 -125.17 11.85
CA SER A 204 1.27 -123.76 11.45
C SER A 204 2.57 -122.97 11.65
N SER A 205 3.43 -123.36 12.59
CA SER A 205 4.77 -122.75 12.75
C SER A 205 5.64 -123.01 11.52
N ILE A 206 5.54 -124.19 10.89
CA ILE A 206 6.25 -124.48 9.62
C ILE A 206 5.79 -123.54 8.51
N LEU A 207 4.48 -123.30 8.38
CA LEU A 207 3.94 -122.36 7.39
C LEU A 207 4.42 -120.92 7.65
N ILE A 208 4.42 -120.48 8.91
CA ILE A 208 4.94 -119.16 9.29
C ILE A 208 6.45 -119.04 8.99
N ILE A 209 7.22 -120.12 9.21
CA ILE A 209 8.65 -120.14 8.87
C ILE A 209 8.85 -120.02 7.36
N ILE A 210 8.10 -120.77 6.54
CA ILE A 210 8.21 -120.68 5.07
C ILE A 210 7.89 -119.27 4.59
N ILE A 211 6.80 -118.67 5.08
CA ILE A 211 6.42 -117.29 4.74
C ILE A 211 7.49 -116.29 5.19
N GLY A 212 8.03 -116.47 6.40
CA GLY A 212 9.08 -115.62 6.95
C GLY A 212 10.39 -115.72 6.15
N VAL A 213 10.82 -116.92 5.77
CA VAL A 213 12.00 -117.15 4.93
C VAL A 213 11.79 -116.54 3.55
N PHE A 214 10.63 -116.76 2.92
CA PHE A 214 10.29 -116.13 1.64
C PHE A 214 10.35 -114.59 1.74
N PHE A 215 9.78 -114.01 2.80
CA PHE A 215 9.83 -112.56 3.03
C PHE A 215 11.27 -112.06 3.22
N LEU A 216 12.11 -112.79 3.95
CA LEU A 216 13.54 -112.49 4.11
C LEU A 216 14.28 -112.54 2.78
N VAL A 217 14.06 -113.58 1.96
CA VAL A 217 14.67 -113.71 0.62
C VAL A 217 14.21 -112.58 -0.31
N TYR A 218 12.90 -112.34 -0.39
CA TYR A 218 12.32 -111.25 -1.19
C TYR A 218 12.90 -109.88 -0.82
N LYS A 219 13.03 -109.58 0.48
CA LYS A 219 13.68 -108.37 0.98
C LYS A 219 15.18 -108.33 0.67
N SER A 220 15.86 -109.47 0.72
CA SER A 220 17.31 -109.57 0.54
C SER A 220 17.73 -109.38 -0.91
N ILE A 221 16.94 -109.84 -1.89
CA ILE A 221 17.24 -109.68 -3.34
C ILE A 221 17.53 -108.20 -3.67
N ARG A 222 16.70 -107.28 -3.17
CA ARG A 222 16.86 -105.84 -3.43
C ARG A 222 18.05 -105.22 -2.69
N ILE A 223 18.38 -105.73 -1.52
CA ILE A 223 19.55 -105.28 -0.74
C ILE A 223 20.83 -105.74 -1.44
N ILE A 224 20.88 -107.01 -1.86
CA ILE A 224 22.01 -107.61 -2.59
C ILE A 224 22.20 -106.93 -3.95
N SER A 225 21.13 -106.65 -4.70
CA SER A 225 21.23 -105.94 -5.98
C SER A 225 21.67 -104.47 -5.82
N SER A 226 21.53 -103.89 -4.64
CA SER A 226 21.99 -102.52 -4.32
C SER A 226 23.43 -102.44 -3.82
N LEU A 227 24.10 -103.57 -3.57
CA LEU A 227 25.51 -103.65 -3.17
C LEU A 227 26.40 -103.64 -4.43
N THR A 228 26.53 -102.49 -5.07
CA THR A 228 27.63 -102.26 -6.00
C THR A 228 28.91 -102.03 -5.19
N ILE A 229 29.88 -102.95 -5.31
CA ILE A 229 31.19 -102.85 -4.65
C ILE A 229 32.01 -101.77 -5.36
N ASN A 230 31.81 -100.52 -4.96
CA ASN A 230 32.72 -99.43 -5.25
C ASN A 230 33.30 -98.93 -3.93
N LYS A 231 34.59 -99.20 -3.72
CA LYS A 231 35.51 -98.70 -2.68
C LYS A 231 34.85 -98.25 -1.36
N LEU A 232 35.01 -99.09 -0.33
CA LEU A 232 34.79 -98.75 1.08
C LEU A 232 35.49 -97.42 1.46
N LYS A 233 34.72 -96.33 1.51
CA LYS A 233 34.99 -95.15 2.33
C LYS A 233 33.75 -94.93 3.21
N PHE A 234 33.89 -95.20 4.50
CA PHE A 234 32.89 -94.85 5.51
C PHE A 234 33.14 -93.41 5.97
N GLN A 235 32.03 -92.66 6.15
CA GLN A 235 31.95 -91.32 6.76
C GLN A 235 32.57 -90.16 5.98
N ASN A 236 31.82 -89.65 5.00
CA ASN A 236 31.26 -88.28 4.98
C ASN A 236 30.50 -88.10 3.66
N ALA A 237 29.21 -87.77 3.77
CA ALA A 237 28.36 -87.46 2.63
C ALA A 237 28.65 -86.04 2.15
N GLU A 238 29.81 -85.85 1.54
CA GLU A 238 30.00 -84.84 0.52
C GLU A 238 29.94 -85.56 -0.83
N ILE A 239 29.14 -85.04 -1.76
CA ILE A 239 29.23 -85.42 -3.16
C ILE A 239 30.71 -85.23 -3.52
N GLY A 240 31.43 -86.34 -3.69
CA GLY A 240 32.88 -86.31 -3.87
C GLY A 240 33.24 -85.46 -5.07
N ILE A 241 33.70 -84.23 -4.81
CA ILE A 241 34.50 -83.42 -5.72
C ILE A 241 35.84 -84.16 -5.84
N GLY A 242 35.84 -85.22 -6.64
CA GLY A 242 37.05 -85.92 -7.03
C GLY A 242 37.80 -85.10 -8.08
N GLU A 243 39.13 -85.09 -7.99
CA GLU A 243 40.12 -84.29 -8.73
C GLU A 243 40.16 -84.48 -10.26
N SER A 244 39.02 -84.64 -10.95
CA SER A 244 38.93 -84.57 -12.40
C SER A 244 38.22 -83.27 -12.81
N ILE A 245 39.01 -82.26 -13.11
CA ILE A 245 38.59 -80.85 -13.18
C ILE A 245 37.67 -80.52 -14.40
N ASN A 246 37.39 -81.44 -15.32
CA ASN A 246 36.72 -81.09 -16.60
C ASN A 246 35.47 -81.92 -16.98
N LYS A 247 34.74 -82.53 -16.04
CA LYS A 247 33.52 -83.31 -16.38
C LYS A 247 32.24 -82.68 -15.82
N SER A 248 31.26 -82.43 -16.70
CA SER A 248 29.89 -82.03 -16.32
C SER A 248 29.26 -83.05 -15.37
N ILE A 249 28.66 -82.55 -14.30
CA ILE A 249 27.95 -83.31 -13.26
C ILE A 249 26.67 -83.90 -13.85
N LEU A 250 25.92 -83.13 -14.65
CA LEU A 250 24.72 -83.63 -15.34
C LEU A 250 25.06 -84.82 -16.24
N ASN A 251 26.14 -84.72 -17.04
CA ASN A 251 26.59 -85.81 -17.89
C ASN A 251 27.11 -87.01 -17.09
N HIS A 252 27.79 -86.79 -15.97
CA HIS A 252 28.24 -87.87 -15.08
C HIS A 252 27.08 -88.69 -14.51
N HIS A 253 25.93 -88.06 -14.30
CA HIS A 253 24.72 -88.67 -13.76
C HIS A 253 23.62 -88.90 -14.82
N LEU A 254 23.96 -88.89 -16.11
CA LEU A 254 22.99 -89.06 -17.20
C LEU A 254 22.15 -90.34 -17.06
N ASP A 255 22.76 -91.46 -16.66
CA ASP A 255 22.05 -92.74 -16.46
C ASP A 255 20.95 -92.63 -15.39
N GLU A 256 21.17 -91.83 -14.34
CA GLU A 256 20.19 -91.58 -13.29
C GLU A 256 19.05 -90.71 -13.83
N ILE A 257 19.36 -89.68 -14.63
CA ILE A 257 18.38 -88.79 -15.26
C ILE A 257 17.51 -89.60 -16.23
N LEU A 258 18.12 -90.44 -17.09
CA LEU A 258 17.42 -91.37 -17.98
C LEU A 258 16.54 -92.35 -17.20
N TYR A 259 17.03 -92.91 -16.10
CA TYR A 259 16.25 -93.78 -15.22
C TYR A 259 15.04 -93.04 -14.64
N PHE A 260 15.24 -91.83 -14.10
CA PHE A 260 14.18 -90.99 -13.54
C PHE A 260 13.05 -90.78 -14.56
N PHE A 261 13.39 -90.30 -15.76
CA PHE A 261 12.40 -90.05 -16.82
C PHE A 261 11.84 -91.34 -17.45
N SER A 262 12.51 -92.49 -17.34
CA SER A 262 11.95 -93.78 -17.80
C SER A 262 10.78 -94.25 -16.93
N ILE A 263 10.88 -94.08 -15.61
CA ILE A 263 9.89 -94.59 -14.63
C ILE A 263 8.85 -93.55 -14.25
N ARG A 264 9.23 -92.26 -14.15
CA ARG A 264 8.29 -91.18 -13.82
C ARG A 264 7.50 -90.72 -15.06
N PRO A 265 6.28 -90.21 -14.88
CA PRO A 265 5.42 -89.85 -16.01
C PRO A 265 5.74 -88.47 -16.61
N TYR A 266 6.68 -87.71 -16.04
CA TYR A 266 7.01 -86.35 -16.48
C TYR A 266 7.45 -86.29 -17.95
N ASN A 267 6.83 -85.38 -18.69
CA ASN A 267 7.14 -85.08 -20.08
C ASN A 267 7.25 -83.58 -20.37
N VAL A 268 6.96 -82.71 -19.40
CA VAL A 268 7.26 -81.27 -19.49
C VAL A 268 8.12 -80.86 -18.31
N VAL A 269 9.33 -80.38 -18.58
CA VAL A 269 10.26 -79.87 -17.56
C VAL A 269 10.29 -78.36 -17.65
N ILE A 270 9.76 -77.69 -16.63
CA ILE A 270 9.75 -76.23 -16.53
C ILE A 270 10.98 -75.78 -15.75
N ILE A 271 11.79 -74.92 -16.35
CA ILE A 271 13.04 -74.41 -15.80
C ILE A 271 12.89 -72.89 -15.63
N GLU A 272 12.91 -72.43 -14.38
CA GLU A 272 12.77 -71.02 -13.99
C GLU A 272 14.03 -70.52 -13.27
N ASP A 273 14.26 -69.20 -13.32
CA ASP A 273 15.35 -68.48 -12.65
C ASP A 273 16.78 -68.88 -13.07
N LEU A 274 16.94 -69.61 -14.18
CA LEU A 274 18.24 -69.99 -14.74
C LEU A 274 18.97 -68.80 -15.38
N ASP A 275 18.22 -67.80 -15.84
CA ASP A 275 18.73 -66.56 -16.46
C ASP A 275 19.50 -65.64 -15.49
N ARG A 276 19.30 -65.78 -14.18
CA ARG A 276 19.99 -64.97 -13.15
C ARG A 276 21.49 -65.22 -13.06
N PHE A 277 21.98 -66.34 -13.61
CA PHE A 277 23.39 -66.69 -13.57
C PHE A 277 24.18 -66.08 -14.74
N GLU A 278 23.50 -65.53 -15.76
CA GLU A 278 24.11 -64.93 -16.96
C GLU A 278 25.08 -65.85 -17.73
N GLU A 279 24.94 -67.16 -17.52
CA GLU A 279 25.76 -68.18 -18.17
C GLU A 279 24.94 -68.92 -19.24
N THR A 280 25.32 -68.80 -20.50
CA THR A 280 24.63 -69.48 -21.62
C THR A 280 25.06 -70.96 -21.75
N GLU A 281 26.22 -71.34 -21.22
CA GLU A 281 26.78 -72.70 -21.31
C GLU A 281 25.96 -73.77 -20.57
N ILE A 282 25.18 -73.40 -19.55
CA ILE A 282 24.27 -74.35 -18.90
C ILE A 282 23.08 -74.71 -19.81
N PHE A 283 22.62 -73.78 -20.65
CA PHE A 283 21.53 -74.03 -21.58
C PHE A 283 21.92 -75.05 -22.64
N THR A 284 23.13 -74.94 -23.20
CA THR A 284 23.64 -75.92 -24.17
C THR A 284 23.68 -77.33 -23.59
N LYS A 285 24.17 -77.49 -22.35
CA LYS A 285 24.13 -78.78 -21.63
C LYS A 285 22.71 -79.29 -21.40
N LEU A 286 21.76 -78.43 -21.04
CA LEU A 286 20.36 -78.83 -20.87
C LEU A 286 19.70 -79.27 -22.18
N ARG A 287 20.02 -78.61 -23.30
CA ARG A 287 19.57 -79.03 -24.64
C ARG A 287 20.17 -80.38 -25.04
N GLU A 288 21.46 -80.62 -24.73
CA GLU A 288 22.09 -81.94 -24.92
C GLU A 288 21.39 -83.03 -24.09
N ILE A 289 21.11 -82.76 -22.81
CA ILE A 289 20.36 -83.70 -21.95
C ILE A 289 18.97 -83.98 -22.53
N ASN A 290 18.23 -82.94 -22.95
CA ASN A 290 16.90 -83.10 -23.52
C ASN A 290 16.91 -83.91 -24.83
N LEU A 291 17.92 -83.70 -25.68
CA LEU A 291 18.14 -84.48 -26.89
C LEU A 291 18.40 -85.96 -26.55
N LEU A 292 19.26 -86.23 -25.57
CA LEU A 292 19.57 -87.59 -25.11
C LEU A 292 18.36 -88.28 -24.48
N LEU A 293 17.54 -87.54 -23.72
CA LEU A 293 16.30 -88.04 -23.13
C LEU A 293 15.29 -88.47 -24.21
N ASN A 294 15.16 -87.70 -25.29
CA ASN A 294 14.21 -88.01 -26.38
C ASN A 294 14.72 -89.08 -27.35
N ASN A 295 16.03 -89.19 -27.55
CA ASN A 295 16.64 -90.20 -28.42
C ASN A 295 16.85 -91.57 -27.73
N SER A 296 16.76 -91.64 -26.41
CA SER A 296 16.94 -92.89 -25.67
C SER A 296 15.71 -93.81 -25.77
N GLU A 297 15.92 -95.08 -26.10
CA GLU A 297 14.83 -96.08 -26.02
C GLU A 297 14.35 -96.31 -24.57
N LYS A 298 15.21 -96.07 -23.57
CA LYS A 298 14.87 -96.26 -22.15
C LYS A 298 13.70 -95.36 -21.71
N THR A 299 13.56 -94.18 -22.30
CA THR A 299 12.48 -93.24 -21.96
C THR A 299 11.18 -93.52 -22.72
N LYS A 300 11.16 -94.54 -23.61
CA LYS A 300 10.01 -94.91 -24.45
C LYS A 300 9.51 -93.79 -25.36
N LYS A 301 10.40 -92.89 -25.83
CA LYS A 301 10.05 -91.76 -26.70
C LYS A 301 8.88 -90.91 -26.16
N LYS A 302 8.94 -90.54 -24.87
CA LYS A 302 7.93 -89.73 -24.17
C LYS A 302 7.74 -88.30 -24.70
N ASN A 303 8.50 -87.88 -25.73
CA ASN A 303 8.48 -86.52 -26.28
C ASN A 303 8.58 -85.47 -25.17
N ILE A 304 9.70 -85.52 -24.45
CA ILE A 304 9.98 -84.67 -23.30
C ILE A 304 10.32 -83.27 -23.82
N VAL A 305 9.66 -82.25 -23.25
CA VAL A 305 9.85 -80.84 -23.62
C VAL A 305 10.42 -80.08 -22.45
N PHE A 306 11.50 -79.33 -22.68
CA PHE A 306 12.06 -78.40 -21.71
C PHE A 306 11.52 -77.00 -22.01
N LEU A 307 10.80 -76.43 -21.05
CA LEU A 307 10.25 -75.08 -21.12
C LEU A 307 11.08 -74.17 -20.22
N TYR A 308 11.70 -73.15 -20.81
CA TYR A 308 12.59 -72.21 -20.13
C TYR A 308 11.91 -70.86 -19.96
N ALA A 309 11.84 -70.35 -18.72
CA ALA A 309 11.48 -68.96 -18.46
C ALA A 309 12.76 -68.11 -18.35
N VAL A 310 13.03 -67.26 -19.34
CA VAL A 310 14.30 -66.52 -19.46
C VAL A 310 14.09 -65.03 -19.80
N ARG A 311 15.09 -64.19 -19.49
CA ARG A 311 15.13 -62.80 -19.98
C ARG A 311 15.39 -62.72 -21.49
N ASP A 312 14.95 -61.64 -22.14
CA ASP A 312 15.17 -61.42 -23.58
C ASP A 312 16.65 -61.15 -23.94
N ASP A 313 17.41 -60.56 -23.01
CA ASP A 313 18.80 -60.12 -23.16
C ASP A 313 19.84 -61.21 -22.79
N MET A 314 19.38 -62.40 -22.39
CA MET A 314 20.24 -63.53 -21.99
C MET A 314 21.09 -64.12 -23.12
N PHE A 315 20.64 -63.98 -24.37
CA PHE A 315 21.29 -64.52 -25.55
C PHE A 315 21.53 -63.41 -26.55
N SER A 316 22.61 -63.51 -27.34
CA SER A 316 22.73 -62.67 -28.53
C SER A 316 21.62 -63.01 -29.54
N ASP A 317 21.14 -62.03 -30.33
CA ASP A 317 19.92 -62.15 -31.15
C ASP A 317 19.87 -63.40 -32.06
N ASN A 318 21.03 -63.87 -32.53
CA ASN A 318 21.14 -65.04 -33.40
C ASN A 318 21.26 -66.38 -32.66
N GLU A 319 21.61 -66.40 -31.38
CA GLU A 319 21.81 -67.63 -30.60
C GLU A 319 20.48 -68.18 -30.07
N ARG A 320 19.56 -67.31 -29.61
CA ARG A 320 18.25 -67.76 -29.08
C ARG A 320 17.42 -68.54 -30.09
N ILE A 321 17.38 -68.09 -31.35
CA ILE A 321 16.61 -68.73 -32.42
C ILE A 321 17.22 -70.05 -32.90
N LYS A 322 18.52 -70.29 -32.62
CA LYS A 322 19.17 -71.58 -32.86
C LYS A 322 18.96 -72.56 -31.71
N PHE A 323 18.70 -72.05 -30.51
CA PHE A 323 18.58 -72.84 -29.30
C PHE A 323 17.14 -73.26 -28.97
N PHE A 324 16.13 -72.43 -29.24
CA PHE A 324 14.75 -72.76 -28.94
C PHE A 324 14.00 -73.16 -30.20
N ASP A 325 13.19 -74.21 -30.10
CA ASP A 325 12.37 -74.73 -31.19
C ASP A 325 11.04 -73.95 -31.28
N PHE A 326 10.61 -73.32 -30.17
CA PHE A 326 9.48 -72.38 -30.13
C PHE A 326 9.71 -71.27 -29.09
N ILE A 327 9.41 -70.02 -29.42
CA ILE A 327 9.60 -68.86 -28.53
C ILE A 327 8.26 -68.13 -28.35
N ILE A 328 7.86 -67.94 -27.10
CA ILE A 328 6.67 -67.17 -26.70
C ILE A 328 7.16 -65.89 -26.01
N PRO A 329 7.04 -64.71 -26.64
CA PRO A 329 7.40 -63.44 -26.02
C PRO A 329 6.31 -62.99 -25.04
N VAL A 330 6.69 -62.72 -23.79
CA VAL A 330 5.81 -62.21 -22.73
C VAL A 330 5.90 -60.70 -22.67
N ILE A 331 4.79 -60.05 -23.00
CA ILE A 331 4.61 -58.61 -22.85
C ILE A 331 4.51 -58.29 -21.34
N PRO A 332 5.36 -57.40 -20.81
CA PRO A 332 5.32 -57.01 -19.41
C PRO A 332 3.95 -56.45 -19.02
N VAL A 333 3.40 -56.94 -17.90
CA VAL A 333 2.12 -56.44 -17.36
C VAL A 333 2.27 -54.98 -16.89
N ILE A 334 3.47 -54.60 -16.42
CA ILE A 334 3.85 -53.21 -16.18
C ILE A 334 5.01 -52.82 -17.08
N ASN A 335 4.95 -51.60 -17.57
CA ASN A 335 6.06 -50.83 -18.08
C ASN A 335 5.97 -49.40 -17.50
N SER A 336 7.01 -48.60 -17.75
CA SER A 336 7.07 -47.20 -17.30
C SER A 336 5.91 -46.32 -17.79
N SER A 337 5.11 -46.77 -18.77
CA SER A 337 4.00 -46.01 -19.35
C SER A 337 2.62 -46.39 -18.78
N ASN A 338 2.46 -47.53 -18.10
CA ASN A 338 1.17 -48.01 -17.60
C ASN A 338 1.14 -48.26 -16.08
N SER A 339 2.27 -48.11 -15.39
CA SER A 339 2.35 -48.19 -13.92
C SER A 339 1.47 -47.14 -13.23
N SER A 340 1.26 -45.98 -13.86
CA SER A 340 0.39 -44.90 -13.37
C SER A 340 -1.05 -45.34 -13.19
N GLU A 341 -1.63 -46.04 -14.18
CA GLU A 341 -3.00 -46.55 -14.12
C GLU A 341 -3.21 -47.50 -12.92
N ILE A 342 -2.21 -48.30 -12.60
CA ILE A 342 -2.29 -49.28 -11.50
C ILE A 342 -2.18 -48.57 -10.14
N ILE A 343 -1.33 -47.55 -10.03
CA ILE A 343 -1.26 -46.71 -8.83
C ILE A 343 -2.56 -45.93 -8.66
N LEU A 344 -3.16 -45.39 -9.73
CA LEU A 344 -4.46 -44.73 -9.71
C LEU A 344 -5.59 -45.67 -9.25
N GLN A 345 -5.64 -46.90 -9.79
CA GLN A 345 -6.61 -47.90 -9.33
C GLN A 345 -6.47 -48.21 -7.83
N LYS A 346 -5.24 -48.29 -7.31
CA LYS A 346 -4.99 -48.46 -5.88
C LYS A 346 -5.38 -47.22 -5.07
N LYS A 347 -5.08 -46.02 -5.59
CA LYS A 347 -5.47 -44.73 -4.98
C LYS A 347 -6.98 -44.66 -4.80
N GLU A 348 -7.76 -44.95 -5.85
CA GLU A 348 -9.23 -44.94 -5.80
C GLU A 348 -9.77 -46.03 -4.87
N LYS A 349 -9.23 -47.25 -4.95
CA LYS A 349 -9.68 -48.38 -4.14
C LYS A 349 -9.50 -48.16 -2.63
N TYR A 350 -8.38 -47.56 -2.22
CA TYR A 350 -8.01 -47.39 -0.81
C TYR A 350 -8.05 -45.93 -0.31
N ASN A 351 -8.58 -45.01 -1.11
CA ASN A 351 -8.72 -43.58 -0.83
C ASN A 351 -7.40 -42.93 -0.36
N TYR A 352 -6.34 -43.10 -1.16
CA TYR A 352 -5.05 -42.47 -0.91
C TYR A 352 -5.04 -41.01 -1.38
N ASP A 353 -4.43 -40.14 -0.59
CA ASP A 353 -4.30 -38.71 -0.89
C ASP A 353 -3.04 -38.46 -1.72
N LEU A 354 -2.94 -39.16 -2.85
CA LEU A 354 -1.82 -39.03 -3.79
C LEU A 354 -2.23 -38.13 -4.94
N SER A 355 -1.44 -37.11 -5.29
CA SER A 355 -1.76 -36.25 -6.43
C SER A 355 -1.54 -36.99 -7.76
N GLU A 356 -2.37 -36.69 -8.77
CA GLU A 356 -2.25 -37.34 -10.09
C GLU A 356 -0.92 -36.97 -10.76
N VAL A 357 -0.49 -35.70 -10.62
CA VAL A 357 0.81 -35.22 -11.09
C VAL A 357 1.95 -36.02 -10.47
N PHE A 358 1.92 -36.27 -9.15
CA PHE A 358 2.92 -37.10 -8.49
C PHE A 358 2.93 -38.54 -9.02
N ILE A 359 1.74 -39.12 -9.23
CA ILE A 359 1.63 -40.48 -9.77
C ILE A 359 2.27 -40.54 -11.15
N ASP A 360 1.98 -39.59 -12.05
CA ASP A 360 2.58 -39.56 -13.37
C ASP A 360 4.11 -39.41 -13.31
N ASP A 361 4.62 -38.50 -12.48
CA ASP A 361 6.05 -38.26 -12.29
C ASP A 361 6.80 -39.49 -11.76
N ILE A 362 6.22 -40.23 -10.80
CA ILE A 362 6.90 -41.37 -10.15
C ILE A 362 6.77 -42.66 -10.96
N SER A 363 5.69 -42.81 -11.72
CA SER A 363 5.34 -44.05 -12.44
C SER A 363 6.38 -44.41 -13.50
N PHE A 364 7.00 -43.41 -14.14
CA PHE A 364 8.05 -43.61 -15.14
C PHE A 364 9.24 -44.44 -14.60
N PHE A 365 9.51 -44.37 -13.29
CA PHE A 365 10.63 -45.04 -12.63
C PHE A 365 10.25 -46.38 -11.99
N ILE A 366 9.00 -46.82 -12.15
CA ILE A 366 8.49 -48.09 -11.61
C ILE A 366 8.04 -48.95 -12.79
N ASP A 367 8.96 -49.77 -13.29
CA ASP A 367 8.77 -50.65 -14.45
C ASP A 367 8.49 -52.12 -14.09
N ASP A 368 8.70 -52.51 -12.83
CA ASP A 368 8.51 -53.89 -12.33
C ASP A 368 7.31 -54.02 -11.36
N MET A 369 6.48 -55.04 -11.59
CA MET A 369 5.29 -55.35 -10.76
C MET A 369 5.62 -55.71 -9.31
N ARG A 370 6.71 -56.43 -9.06
CA ARG A 370 7.13 -56.77 -7.68
C ARG A 370 7.65 -55.53 -6.96
N LEU A 371 8.39 -54.67 -7.65
CA LEU A 371 8.82 -53.37 -7.13
C LEU A 371 7.61 -52.53 -6.73
N LEU A 372 6.63 -52.35 -7.62
CA LEU A 372 5.39 -51.63 -7.32
C LEU A 372 4.64 -52.23 -6.11
N HIS A 373 4.51 -53.57 -6.07
CA HIS A 373 3.88 -54.24 -4.94
C HIS A 373 4.64 -54.00 -3.63
N ASN A 374 5.97 -54.04 -3.63
CA ASN A 374 6.73 -53.78 -2.41
C ASN A 374 6.62 -52.31 -1.96
N ILE A 375 6.71 -51.36 -2.91
CA ILE A 375 6.51 -49.93 -2.64
C ILE A 375 5.14 -49.70 -1.99
N THR A 376 4.07 -50.23 -2.59
CA THR A 376 2.70 -50.04 -2.08
C THR A 376 2.48 -50.72 -0.73
N ASN A 377 3.04 -51.92 -0.52
CA ASN A 377 3.01 -52.60 0.78
C ASN A 377 3.72 -51.79 1.88
N GLU A 378 4.92 -51.27 1.59
CA GLU A 378 5.68 -50.46 2.54
C GLU A 378 5.01 -49.11 2.79
N PHE A 379 4.49 -48.45 1.76
CA PHE A 379 3.73 -47.21 1.88
C PHE A 379 2.52 -47.40 2.81
N TYR A 380 1.72 -48.45 2.60
CA TYR A 380 0.60 -48.78 3.47
C TYR A 380 1.05 -48.98 4.92
N LEU A 381 2.12 -49.74 5.15
CA LEU A 381 2.66 -49.98 6.49
C LEU A 381 3.11 -48.69 7.18
N TYR A 382 3.88 -47.85 6.47
CA TYR A 382 4.34 -46.57 7.00
C TYR A 382 3.16 -45.65 7.31
N LYS A 383 2.20 -45.50 6.39
CA LYS A 383 0.98 -44.70 6.60
C LYS A 383 0.22 -45.15 7.85
N VAL A 384 0.04 -46.46 8.04
CA VAL A 384 -0.65 -47.00 9.23
C VAL A 384 0.15 -46.74 10.51
N LYS A 385 1.48 -46.87 10.49
CA LYS A 385 2.35 -46.64 11.66
C LYS A 385 2.51 -45.18 12.04
N GLN A 386 2.44 -44.27 11.07
CA GLN A 386 2.44 -42.81 11.27
C GLN A 386 1.23 -42.34 12.11
N GLY A 387 0.11 -43.06 12.06
CA GLY A 387 -1.12 -42.75 12.80
C GLY A 387 -1.75 -41.44 12.34
N GLU A 388 -2.08 -40.55 13.29
CA GLU A 388 -2.67 -39.22 13.00
C GLU A 388 -1.66 -38.14 12.59
N THR A 389 -0.40 -38.51 12.33
CA THR A 389 0.63 -37.55 11.91
C THR A 389 0.32 -37.12 10.47
N PRO A 390 0.09 -35.82 10.20
CA PRO A 390 -0.36 -35.32 8.90
C PRO A 390 0.81 -35.20 7.92
N LEU A 391 1.44 -36.32 7.57
CA LEU A 391 2.45 -36.33 6.53
C LEU A 391 1.81 -36.28 5.15
N ASN A 392 2.41 -35.45 4.28
CA ASN A 392 2.07 -35.45 2.86
C ASN A 392 2.30 -36.85 2.25
N GLN A 393 1.25 -37.45 1.69
CA GLN A 393 1.30 -38.82 1.18
C GLN A 393 2.16 -38.95 -0.09
N ASP A 394 2.24 -37.90 -0.93
CA ASP A 394 3.16 -37.89 -2.10
C ASP A 394 4.61 -37.98 -1.63
N LYS A 395 5.01 -37.15 -0.66
CA LYS A 395 6.37 -37.21 -0.09
C LYS A 395 6.68 -38.54 0.58
N LEU A 396 5.70 -39.12 1.27
CA LEU A 396 5.86 -40.45 1.88
C LEU A 396 6.01 -41.54 0.82
N PHE A 397 5.18 -41.53 -0.22
CA PHE A 397 5.28 -42.50 -1.30
C PHE A 397 6.62 -42.34 -2.04
N ALA A 398 7.04 -41.10 -2.30
CA ALA A 398 8.33 -40.78 -2.92
C ALA A 398 9.53 -41.33 -2.14
N ILE A 399 9.58 -41.12 -0.81
CA ILE A 399 10.68 -41.63 0.00
C ILE A 399 10.68 -43.16 0.04
N ILE A 400 9.50 -43.80 -0.01
CA ILE A 400 9.37 -45.25 -0.04
C ILE A 400 9.78 -45.80 -1.41
N THR A 401 9.43 -45.13 -2.52
CA THR A 401 9.93 -45.47 -3.85
C THR A 401 11.45 -45.36 -3.90
N TYR A 402 12.01 -44.25 -3.40
CA TYR A 402 13.46 -44.07 -3.31
C TYR A 402 14.13 -45.14 -2.44
N LYS A 403 13.53 -45.54 -1.31
CA LYS A 403 14.00 -46.65 -0.46
C LYS A 403 14.05 -47.98 -1.22
N ASN A 404 13.06 -48.25 -2.05
CA ASN A 404 12.95 -49.49 -2.80
C ASN A 404 13.92 -49.56 -3.99
N ILE A 405 14.16 -48.43 -4.66
CA ILE A 405 15.11 -48.33 -5.78
C ILE A 405 16.57 -48.27 -5.26
N TYR A 406 16.83 -47.50 -4.19
CA TYR A 406 18.16 -47.27 -3.62
C TYR A 406 18.23 -47.62 -2.12
N PRO A 407 18.08 -48.90 -1.73
CA PRO A 407 18.02 -49.30 -0.32
C PRO A 407 19.29 -48.99 0.47
N ASN A 408 20.47 -49.08 -0.15
CA ASN A 408 21.74 -48.77 0.51
C ASN A 408 21.89 -47.28 0.81
N ASP A 409 21.56 -46.41 -0.15
CA ASP A 409 21.65 -44.96 0.04
C ASP A 409 20.56 -44.47 1.02
N PHE A 410 19.38 -45.11 1.05
CA PHE A 410 18.36 -44.86 2.08
C PHE A 410 18.83 -45.20 3.49
N VAL A 411 19.58 -46.30 3.67
CA VAL A 411 20.19 -46.63 4.98
C VAL A 411 21.22 -45.58 5.38
N CYS A 412 22.03 -45.09 4.45
CA CYS A 412 22.96 -43.98 4.69
C CYS A 412 22.19 -42.69 5.05
N LEU A 413 21.09 -42.39 4.35
CA LEU A 413 20.24 -41.22 4.60
C LEU A 413 19.72 -41.21 6.05
N SER A 414 19.37 -42.39 6.60
CA SER A 414 18.96 -42.51 8.02
C SER A 414 20.06 -42.19 9.04
N LYS A 415 21.32 -42.14 8.60
CA LYS A 415 22.49 -41.78 9.41
C LYS A 415 23.00 -40.36 9.10
N ASN A 416 22.26 -39.57 8.32
CA ASN A 416 22.72 -38.28 7.76
C ASN A 416 23.98 -38.43 6.89
N GLU A 417 24.06 -39.50 6.11
CA GLU A 417 25.13 -39.80 5.17
C GLU A 417 24.54 -40.20 3.81
N GLY A 418 25.37 -40.41 2.79
CA GLY A 418 24.91 -40.85 1.46
C GLY A 418 24.72 -39.73 0.44
N HIS A 419 24.41 -40.12 -0.79
CA HIS A 419 24.36 -39.23 -1.94
C HIS A 419 23.17 -38.27 -1.85
N LEU A 420 21.97 -38.77 -1.56
CA LEU A 420 20.79 -37.92 -1.40
C LEU A 420 20.95 -36.91 -0.24
N TYR A 421 21.53 -37.33 0.88
CA TYR A 421 21.84 -36.43 2.00
C TYR A 421 22.80 -35.31 1.57
N ASN A 422 23.88 -35.64 0.86
CA ASN A 422 24.86 -34.67 0.39
C ASN A 422 24.24 -33.62 -0.55
N ILE A 423 23.27 -34.02 -1.37
CA ILE A 423 22.52 -33.09 -2.23
C ILE A 423 21.68 -32.13 -1.39
N LEU A 424 20.91 -32.64 -0.43
CA LEU A 424 20.07 -31.83 0.46
C LEU A 424 20.92 -30.89 1.34
N ASN A 425 22.05 -31.36 1.85
CA ASN A 425 22.98 -30.59 2.68
C ASN A 425 23.80 -29.54 1.86
N SER A 426 23.79 -29.64 0.53
CA SER A 426 24.43 -28.65 -0.37
C SER A 426 23.57 -27.41 -0.61
N LYS A 427 22.43 -27.25 0.08
CA LYS A 427 21.55 -26.08 -0.02
C LYS A 427 22.28 -24.75 0.05
N SER A 428 23.20 -24.58 1.00
CA SER A 428 23.96 -23.32 1.17
C SER A 428 24.78 -22.96 -0.07
N LYS A 429 25.32 -23.96 -0.77
CA LYS A 429 26.02 -23.78 -2.05
C LYS A 429 25.06 -23.24 -3.13
N TYR A 430 23.86 -23.81 -3.23
CA TYR A 430 22.85 -23.38 -4.21
C TYR A 430 22.28 -21.98 -3.89
N VAL A 431 22.06 -21.68 -2.61
CA VAL A 431 21.68 -20.34 -2.15
C VAL A 431 22.74 -19.31 -2.56
N ASN A 432 24.03 -19.60 -2.34
CA ASN A 432 25.11 -18.68 -2.70
C ASN A 432 25.19 -18.45 -4.21
N GLN A 433 24.93 -19.48 -5.03
CA GLN A 433 24.85 -19.32 -6.49
C GLN A 433 23.74 -18.34 -6.90
N GLU A 434 22.53 -18.48 -6.34
CA GLU A 434 21.44 -17.53 -6.63
C GLU A 434 21.71 -16.13 -6.11
N VAL A 435 22.25 -16.02 -4.89
CA VAL A 435 22.59 -14.74 -4.29
C VAL A 435 23.61 -14.00 -5.16
N ASN A 436 24.64 -14.69 -5.63
CA ASN A 436 25.65 -14.09 -6.52
C ASN A 436 25.03 -13.63 -7.84
N ARG A 437 24.12 -14.41 -8.44
CA ARG A 437 23.40 -14.02 -9.67
C ARG A 437 22.54 -12.77 -9.46
N ILE A 438 21.88 -12.65 -8.30
CA ILE A 438 21.12 -11.44 -7.93
C ILE A 438 22.07 -10.25 -7.71
N GLU A 439 23.23 -10.47 -7.11
CA GLU A 439 24.27 -9.43 -6.93
C GLU A 439 24.84 -8.95 -8.26
N GLU A 440 25.12 -9.84 -9.22
CA GLU A 440 25.57 -9.50 -10.57
C GLU A 440 24.53 -8.61 -11.28
N LYS A 441 23.24 -9.00 -11.25
CA LYS A 441 22.15 -8.16 -11.78
C LYS A 441 22.09 -6.81 -11.10
N THR A 442 22.21 -6.78 -9.78
CA THR A 442 22.20 -5.54 -8.99
C THR A 442 23.38 -4.64 -9.36
N SER A 443 24.56 -5.22 -9.64
CA SER A 443 25.74 -4.47 -10.09
C SER A 443 25.52 -3.81 -11.45
N VAL A 444 24.93 -4.54 -12.42
CA VAL A 444 24.59 -3.99 -13.74
C VAL A 444 23.63 -2.80 -13.62
N LEU A 445 22.57 -2.91 -12.81
CA LEU A 445 21.63 -1.81 -12.60
C LEU A 445 22.26 -0.60 -11.89
N LYS A 446 23.18 -0.84 -10.94
CA LYS A 446 23.94 0.24 -10.27
C LYS A 446 24.86 0.97 -11.25
N GLU A 447 25.48 0.26 -12.17
CA GLU A 447 26.31 0.85 -13.22
C GLU A 447 25.47 1.67 -14.22
N GLU A 448 24.28 1.20 -14.58
CA GLU A 448 23.33 1.94 -15.42
C GLU A 448 22.90 3.26 -14.76
N ILE A 449 22.57 3.25 -13.46
CA ILE A 449 22.26 4.47 -12.71
C ILE A 449 23.44 5.44 -12.72
N LYS A 450 24.66 4.95 -12.47
CA LYS A 450 25.87 5.78 -12.49
C LYS A 450 26.09 6.43 -13.86
N ASN A 451 25.86 5.68 -14.94
CA ASN A 451 25.97 6.20 -16.30
C ASN A 451 24.94 7.30 -16.59
N LEU A 452 23.70 7.16 -16.12
CA LEU A 452 22.65 8.18 -16.25
C LEU A 452 22.94 9.44 -15.41
N GLU A 453 23.56 9.30 -14.24
CA GLU A 453 23.95 10.43 -13.37
C GLU A 453 25.08 11.28 -13.98
N LEU A 454 25.92 10.70 -14.84
CA LEU A 454 27.04 11.36 -15.52
C LEU A 454 26.63 12.11 -16.81
N VAL A 455 25.36 12.06 -17.21
CA VAL A 455 24.87 12.74 -18.42
C VAL A 455 24.73 14.24 -18.17
N ASN A 456 25.56 15.03 -18.86
CA ASN A 456 25.64 16.49 -18.68
C ASN A 456 24.52 17.28 -19.40
N ILE A 457 24.04 16.79 -20.55
CA ILE A 457 22.97 17.45 -21.33
C ILE A 457 21.66 16.75 -21.02
N LYS A 458 20.68 17.46 -20.43
CA LYS A 458 19.42 16.87 -19.94
C LYS A 458 18.20 17.23 -20.78
N SER A 459 18.41 17.99 -21.86
CA SER A 459 17.36 18.42 -22.78
C SER A 459 17.68 17.99 -24.21
N ILE A 460 16.74 17.32 -24.86
CA ILE A 460 16.83 16.97 -26.29
C ILE A 460 17.01 18.25 -27.13
N LYS A 461 16.38 19.36 -26.73
CA LYS A 461 16.53 20.64 -27.41
C LYS A 461 17.99 21.14 -27.35
N GLU A 462 18.63 21.05 -26.19
CA GLU A 462 20.04 21.43 -25.99
C GLU A 462 20.98 20.50 -26.76
N LEU A 463 20.69 19.19 -26.78
CA LEU A 463 21.45 18.22 -27.56
C LEU A 463 21.38 18.56 -29.05
N ARG A 464 20.19 18.81 -29.59
CA ARG A 464 20.02 19.18 -31.00
C ARG A 464 20.65 20.52 -31.33
N GLN A 465 20.59 21.51 -30.45
CA GLN A 465 21.30 22.78 -30.60
C GLN A 465 22.81 22.57 -30.72
N LEU A 466 23.39 21.71 -29.88
CA LEU A 466 24.82 21.37 -29.96
C LEU A 466 25.18 20.77 -31.32
N TYR A 467 24.40 19.80 -31.81
CA TYR A 467 24.63 19.18 -33.12
C TYR A 467 24.47 20.18 -34.28
N ILE A 468 23.47 21.05 -34.24
CA ILE A 468 23.26 22.08 -35.25
C ILE A 468 24.40 23.09 -35.26
N ILE A 469 24.88 23.53 -34.08
CA ILE A 469 26.04 24.44 -33.97
C ILE A 469 27.29 23.77 -34.56
N ARG A 470 27.57 22.51 -34.23
CA ARG A 470 28.71 21.77 -34.83
C ARG A 470 28.62 21.67 -36.34
N ILE A 471 27.40 21.57 -36.90
CA ILE A 471 27.20 21.62 -38.34
C ILE A 471 27.47 23.02 -38.87
N ILE A 472 26.93 24.07 -38.25
CA ILE A 472 27.17 25.44 -38.71
C ILE A 472 28.67 25.78 -38.67
N GLU A 473 29.43 25.28 -37.69
CA GLU A 473 30.89 25.44 -37.62
C GLU A 473 31.64 24.80 -38.80
N THR A 474 31.07 23.77 -39.44
CA THR A 474 31.66 23.19 -40.67
C THR A 474 31.22 23.92 -41.93
N LEU A 475 30.27 24.85 -41.82
CA LEU A 475 29.84 25.74 -42.89
C LEU A 475 30.63 27.04 -42.82
N GLY A 476 30.96 27.62 -43.98
CA GLY A 476 31.58 28.95 -44.05
C GLY A 476 30.56 30.05 -43.78
N ASP A 477 30.35 30.96 -44.73
CA ASP A 477 29.30 31.97 -44.62
C ASP A 477 27.91 31.31 -44.63
N PHE A 478 27.31 31.12 -43.47
CA PHE A 478 25.98 30.54 -43.31
C PHE A 478 24.91 31.63 -43.25
N ASN A 479 23.84 31.51 -44.04
CA ASN A 479 22.64 32.34 -43.90
C ASN A 479 21.48 31.54 -43.31
N SER A 480 21.04 30.49 -44.01
CA SER A 480 19.90 29.68 -43.59
C SER A 480 19.97 28.24 -44.10
N PHE A 481 19.33 27.33 -43.38
CA PHE A 481 19.13 25.96 -43.82
C PHE A 481 17.94 25.87 -44.79
N ILE A 482 18.02 24.91 -45.72
CA ILE A 482 17.03 24.63 -46.75
C ILE A 482 16.61 23.16 -46.68
N ILE A 483 15.31 22.92 -46.64
CA ILE A 483 14.67 21.60 -46.79
C ILE A 483 13.63 21.72 -47.90
N ASN A 484 13.62 20.81 -48.87
CA ASN A 484 12.66 20.82 -49.99
C ASN A 484 12.54 22.17 -50.74
N SER A 485 13.66 22.88 -50.91
CA SER A 485 13.74 24.20 -51.56
C SER A 485 13.14 25.38 -50.77
N GLU A 486 12.71 25.19 -49.52
CA GLU A 486 12.22 26.25 -48.64
C GLU A 486 13.21 26.56 -47.51
N PRO A 487 13.37 27.84 -47.12
CA PRO A 487 14.18 28.22 -45.97
C PRO A 487 13.52 27.81 -44.66
N VAL A 488 14.31 27.22 -43.77
CA VAL A 488 13.85 26.72 -42.47
C VAL A 488 14.62 27.41 -41.36
N THR A 489 13.92 27.80 -40.30
CA THR A 489 14.53 28.43 -39.13
C THR A 489 15.27 27.40 -38.27
N ILE A 490 16.20 27.85 -37.42
CA ILE A 490 16.91 26.95 -36.47
C ILE A 490 15.90 26.30 -35.51
N ASP A 491 14.92 27.06 -35.01
CA ASP A 491 13.88 26.52 -34.11
C ASP A 491 13.01 25.45 -34.78
N ASP A 492 12.80 25.54 -36.09
CA ASP A 492 12.09 24.51 -36.83
C ASP A 492 12.89 23.21 -36.96
N ILE A 493 14.21 23.28 -37.09
CA ILE A 493 15.08 22.09 -37.19
C ILE A 493 15.23 21.38 -35.85
N LEU A 494 15.00 22.08 -34.73
CA LEU A 494 14.99 21.47 -33.40
C LEU A 494 13.81 20.50 -33.18
N LYS A 495 12.79 20.50 -34.06
CA LYS A 495 11.63 19.60 -33.99
C LYS A 495 11.95 18.24 -34.63
N ASP A 496 11.42 17.15 -34.06
CA ASP A 496 11.71 15.75 -34.45
C ASP A 496 11.62 15.54 -35.97
N GLU A 497 10.51 15.95 -36.57
CA GLU A 497 10.22 15.77 -38.00
C GLU A 497 11.29 16.38 -38.92
N LYS A 498 11.84 17.53 -38.56
CA LYS A 498 12.81 18.26 -39.39
C LYS A 498 14.26 17.92 -39.02
N PHE A 499 14.51 17.49 -37.78
CA PHE A 499 15.82 17.00 -37.35
C PHE A 499 16.20 15.68 -38.05
N GLU A 500 15.23 14.83 -38.42
CA GLU A 500 15.52 13.61 -39.18
C GLU A 500 16.13 13.88 -40.57
N TYR A 501 15.78 14.99 -41.23
CA TYR A 501 16.45 15.40 -42.47
C TYR A 501 17.94 15.72 -42.27
N LEU A 502 18.31 16.11 -41.05
CA LEU A 502 19.68 16.38 -40.65
C LEU A 502 20.43 15.06 -40.42
N LYS A 503 19.81 14.08 -39.73
CA LYS A 503 20.33 12.71 -39.56
C LYS A 503 20.55 12.01 -40.89
N ASP A 504 19.62 12.17 -41.82
CA ASP A 504 19.65 11.58 -43.17
C ASP A 504 20.58 12.29 -44.17
N ASN A 505 21.27 13.36 -43.77
CA ASN A 505 22.11 14.18 -44.67
C ASN A 505 21.35 14.82 -45.85
N LYS A 506 20.06 15.13 -45.67
CA LYS A 506 19.18 15.71 -46.69
C LYS A 506 19.04 17.24 -46.59
N ILE A 507 19.65 17.86 -45.59
CA ILE A 507 19.68 19.32 -45.41
C ILE A 507 20.66 20.00 -46.38
N HIS A 508 20.23 21.14 -46.91
CA HIS A 508 21.06 22.05 -47.69
C HIS A 508 21.18 23.39 -46.95
N TYR A 509 22.08 24.28 -47.38
CA TYR A 509 22.23 25.61 -46.79
C TYR A 509 22.44 26.69 -47.86
N LYS A 510 22.11 27.93 -47.53
CA LYS A 510 22.43 29.11 -48.33
C LYS A 510 23.65 29.80 -47.76
N ALA A 511 24.57 30.17 -48.64
CA ALA A 511 25.73 30.99 -48.33
C ALA A 511 25.72 32.27 -49.16
N PRO A 512 25.96 33.46 -48.59
CA PRO A 512 26.15 34.67 -49.38
C PRO A 512 27.35 34.48 -50.31
N VAL A 513 27.15 34.74 -51.60
CA VAL A 513 28.21 34.84 -52.59
C VAL A 513 28.08 36.18 -53.26
N PHE A 514 29.13 36.98 -53.18
CA PHE A 514 29.15 38.30 -53.80
C PHE A 514 29.35 38.16 -55.30
N ASN A 515 28.33 38.53 -56.08
CA ASN A 515 28.38 38.46 -57.53
C ASN A 515 28.88 39.78 -58.12
N ASN A 516 30.18 39.84 -58.42
CA ASN A 516 30.85 41.03 -58.98
C ASN A 516 30.25 41.55 -60.29
N ARG A 517 29.45 40.76 -61.02
CA ARG A 517 28.85 41.18 -62.30
C ARG A 517 27.58 42.01 -62.16
N HIS A 518 26.86 41.90 -61.04
CA HIS A 518 25.56 42.55 -60.84
C HIS A 518 25.50 43.39 -59.55
N TYR A 519 26.62 43.55 -58.82
CA TYR A 519 26.67 44.21 -57.51
C TYR A 519 25.54 43.74 -56.57
N ARG A 520 25.26 42.43 -56.57
CA ARG A 520 24.19 41.81 -55.77
C ARG A 520 24.74 40.64 -54.97
N LEU A 521 24.27 40.52 -53.74
CA LEU A 521 24.47 39.33 -52.90
C LEU A 521 23.53 38.23 -53.37
N ASP A 522 24.09 37.18 -53.94
CA ASP A 522 23.38 35.96 -54.29
C ASP A 522 23.50 34.93 -53.17
N TYR A 523 22.51 34.05 -53.04
CA TYR A 523 22.48 33.01 -52.01
C TYR A 523 22.27 31.62 -52.64
N PRO A 524 23.28 31.06 -53.31
CA PRO A 524 23.19 29.73 -53.91
C PRO A 524 22.94 28.66 -52.83
N ILE A 525 22.11 27.68 -53.17
CA ILE A 525 21.86 26.50 -52.35
C ILE A 525 23.04 25.54 -52.50
N LYS A 526 23.69 25.22 -51.40
CA LYS A 526 24.82 24.30 -51.31
C LYS A 526 24.43 23.10 -50.43
N LYS A 527 25.00 21.93 -50.72
CA LYS A 527 24.87 20.76 -49.85
C LYS A 527 25.80 20.91 -48.64
N VAL A 528 25.35 20.49 -47.46
CA VAL A 528 26.22 20.43 -46.27
C VAL A 528 27.39 19.47 -46.58
N PRO A 529 28.66 19.89 -46.40
CA PRO A 529 29.82 19.13 -46.83
C PRO A 529 30.15 17.94 -45.92
N THR A 530 29.86 18.06 -44.62
CA THR A 530 30.10 17.03 -43.59
C THR A 530 28.86 16.18 -43.34
N SER A 531 29.04 14.87 -43.20
CA SER A 531 27.95 13.95 -42.87
C SER A 531 27.58 13.98 -41.38
N PHE A 532 26.35 13.62 -41.03
CA PHE A 532 25.88 13.58 -39.65
C PHE A 532 26.72 12.63 -38.79
N SER A 533 27.17 11.49 -39.32
CA SER A 533 28.04 10.57 -38.59
C SER A 533 29.41 11.16 -38.26
N GLU A 534 29.93 12.06 -39.09
CA GLU A 534 31.16 12.82 -38.76
C GLU A 534 30.89 13.85 -37.67
N ILE A 535 29.72 14.49 -37.68
CA ILE A 535 29.28 15.41 -36.63
C ILE A 535 29.08 14.67 -35.30
N GLU A 536 28.53 13.46 -35.31
CA GLU A 536 28.42 12.60 -34.13
C GLU A 536 29.79 12.41 -33.48
N LYS A 537 30.82 12.05 -34.25
CA LYS A 537 32.19 11.88 -33.75
C LYS A 537 32.80 13.18 -33.22
N LEU A 538 32.44 14.34 -33.77
CA LEU A 538 32.88 15.65 -33.28
C LEU A 538 32.21 16.03 -31.95
N VAL A 539 30.95 15.61 -31.74
CA VAL A 539 30.21 15.85 -30.50
C VAL A 539 30.61 14.86 -29.41
N ASN A 540 30.74 13.57 -29.74
CA ASN A 540 31.23 12.53 -28.85
C ASN A 540 31.74 11.31 -29.64
N PRO A 541 33.01 10.89 -29.45
CA PRO A 541 33.59 9.78 -30.21
C PRO A 541 33.08 8.40 -29.81
N GLU A 542 32.45 8.25 -28.63
CA GLU A 542 32.03 6.97 -28.06
C GLU A 542 30.52 6.71 -28.20
N LYS A 543 29.69 7.75 -28.26
CA LYS A 543 28.22 7.64 -28.26
C LYS A 543 27.59 8.37 -29.44
N SER A 544 26.70 7.68 -30.16
CA SER A 544 25.88 8.26 -31.22
C SER A 544 24.83 9.22 -30.65
N TYR A 545 24.20 9.99 -31.55
CA TYR A 545 23.08 10.86 -31.19
C TYR A 545 21.93 10.06 -30.57
N ASP A 546 21.56 8.92 -31.15
CA ASP A 546 20.42 8.12 -30.69
C ASP A 546 20.62 7.56 -29.28
N ILE A 547 21.84 7.14 -28.92
CA ILE A 547 22.17 6.70 -27.56
C ILE A 547 22.00 7.85 -26.56
N LYS A 548 22.49 9.04 -26.91
CA LYS A 548 22.38 10.24 -26.06
C LYS A 548 20.93 10.73 -25.95
N GLU A 549 20.15 10.64 -27.02
CA GLU A 549 18.73 10.99 -27.01
C GLU A 549 17.97 10.05 -26.08
N GLN A 550 18.25 8.74 -26.13
CA GLN A 550 17.67 7.75 -25.23
C GLN A 550 18.05 8.00 -23.76
N GLU A 551 19.31 8.33 -23.46
CA GLU A 551 19.76 8.67 -22.10
C GLU A 551 18.98 9.86 -21.52
N ILE A 552 18.67 10.88 -22.35
CA ILE A 552 17.88 12.04 -21.94
C ILE A 552 16.41 11.65 -21.68
N ILE A 553 15.84 10.77 -22.50
CA ILE A 553 14.48 10.24 -22.32
C ILE A 553 14.39 9.43 -21.02
N ASP A 554 15.40 8.60 -20.74
CA ASP A 554 15.52 7.79 -19.53
C ASP A 554 15.64 8.66 -18.27
N ILE A 555 16.35 9.79 -18.33
CA ILE A 555 16.43 10.77 -17.23
C ILE A 555 15.08 11.46 -17.01
N LYS A 556 14.41 11.91 -18.08
CA LYS A 556 13.11 12.61 -18.01
C LYS A 556 11.99 11.71 -17.49
N SER A 557 12.00 10.43 -17.86
CA SER A 557 11.06 9.42 -17.36
C SER A 557 11.37 8.95 -15.94
N ASN A 558 12.42 9.50 -15.30
CA ASN A 558 12.88 9.13 -13.97
C ASN A 558 13.23 7.63 -13.86
N LYS A 559 13.80 7.05 -14.93
CA LYS A 559 14.23 5.64 -14.98
C LYS A 559 15.20 5.29 -13.85
N SER A 560 16.01 6.24 -13.37
CA SER A 560 16.87 6.01 -12.19
C SER A 560 16.06 5.58 -10.96
N ASN A 561 14.85 6.11 -10.78
CA ASN A 561 13.98 5.74 -9.67
C ASN A 561 13.36 4.35 -9.87
N SER A 562 12.96 3.99 -11.09
CA SER A 562 12.49 2.62 -11.38
C SER A 562 13.61 1.59 -11.19
N LEU A 563 14.84 1.91 -11.62
CA LEU A 563 16.02 1.07 -11.39
C LEU A 563 16.35 0.94 -9.89
N ARG A 564 16.24 2.03 -9.11
CA ARG A 564 16.42 1.98 -7.64
C ARG A 564 15.33 1.13 -6.96
N GLN A 565 14.09 1.20 -7.42
CA GLN A 565 13.01 0.33 -6.94
C GLN A 565 13.25 -1.13 -7.31
N GLU A 566 13.77 -1.41 -8.51
CA GLU A 566 14.14 -2.75 -8.94
C GLU A 566 15.31 -3.31 -8.12
N ILE A 567 16.33 -2.51 -7.83
CA ILE A 567 17.40 -2.85 -6.89
C ILE A 567 16.83 -3.17 -5.50
N GLN A 568 15.89 -2.37 -4.98
CA GLN A 568 15.24 -2.67 -3.70
C GLN A 568 14.45 -3.97 -3.74
N LYS A 569 13.78 -4.29 -4.85
CA LYS A 569 13.10 -5.58 -5.05
C LYS A 569 14.09 -6.73 -5.09
N LEU A 570 15.21 -6.57 -5.80
CA LEU A 570 16.28 -7.58 -5.88
C LEU A 570 16.97 -7.80 -4.52
N GLU A 571 17.21 -6.75 -3.73
CA GLU A 571 17.75 -6.87 -2.36
C GLU A 571 16.76 -7.57 -1.41
N LYS A 572 15.46 -7.29 -1.53
CA LYS A 572 14.42 -8.07 -0.82
C LYS A 572 14.42 -9.53 -1.26
N GLN A 573 14.50 -9.77 -2.57
CA GLN A 573 14.55 -11.11 -3.15
C GLN A 573 15.78 -11.88 -2.66
N LYS A 574 16.95 -11.24 -2.55
CA LYS A 574 18.18 -11.84 -1.98
C LYS A 574 17.97 -12.37 -0.56
N ASN A 575 17.26 -11.61 0.27
CA ASN A 575 16.91 -12.06 1.62
C ASN A 575 15.90 -13.21 1.62
N ILE A 576 14.94 -13.21 0.69
CA ILE A 576 13.98 -14.32 0.50
C ILE A 576 14.72 -15.59 0.02
N THR A 577 15.60 -15.47 -0.97
CA THR A 577 16.38 -16.57 -1.56
C THR A 577 17.19 -17.34 -0.53
N ARG A 578 17.74 -16.65 0.48
CA ARG A 578 18.47 -17.30 1.58
C ARG A 578 17.62 -18.28 2.38
N ASN A 579 16.31 -18.14 2.33
CA ASN A 579 15.35 -18.87 3.14
C ASN A 579 14.45 -19.81 2.33
N LEU A 580 14.58 -19.86 1.00
CA LEU A 580 13.83 -20.77 0.15
C LEU A 580 14.22 -22.23 0.43
N ASN A 581 13.27 -23.15 0.29
CA ASN A 581 13.56 -24.59 0.30
C ASN A 581 14.38 -24.98 -0.93
N ILE A 582 15.10 -26.10 -0.86
CA ILE A 582 15.91 -26.57 -2.00
C ILE A 582 15.05 -26.74 -3.27
N SER A 583 13.82 -27.24 -3.15
CA SER A 583 12.88 -27.36 -4.26
C SER A 583 12.54 -26.01 -4.88
N GLU A 584 12.18 -25.03 -4.05
CA GLU A 584 11.84 -23.66 -4.46
C GLU A 584 13.04 -22.97 -5.14
N LEU A 585 14.25 -23.18 -4.62
CA LEU A 585 15.49 -22.68 -5.24
C LEU A 585 15.67 -23.26 -6.64
N LEU A 586 15.54 -24.59 -6.78
CA LEU A 586 15.71 -25.28 -8.07
C LEU A 586 14.60 -24.97 -9.07
N GLN A 587 13.38 -24.67 -8.61
CA GLN A 587 12.29 -24.19 -9.45
C GLN A 587 12.53 -22.74 -9.89
N SER A 588 13.06 -21.91 -9.00
CA SER A 588 13.36 -20.49 -9.27
C SER A 588 14.56 -20.29 -10.20
N ASN A 589 15.55 -21.19 -10.16
CA ASN A 589 16.63 -21.22 -11.13
C ASN A 589 16.88 -22.63 -11.70
N LYS A 590 16.51 -22.77 -12.98
CA LYS A 590 16.69 -24.00 -13.75
C LYS A 590 18.16 -24.31 -14.05
N GLU A 591 19.06 -23.32 -13.98
CA GLU A 591 20.50 -23.47 -14.25
C GLU A 591 21.26 -24.14 -13.10
N ILE A 592 20.65 -24.26 -11.91
CA ILE A 592 21.26 -24.99 -10.80
C ILE A 592 21.28 -26.48 -11.14
N ASN A 593 22.48 -27.01 -11.39
CA ASN A 593 22.70 -28.42 -11.68
C ASN A 593 23.01 -29.17 -10.38
N LEU A 594 22.21 -30.18 -10.07
CA LEU A 594 22.43 -31.06 -8.93
C LEU A 594 23.65 -31.94 -9.19
N ASN A 595 24.55 -32.04 -8.22
CA ASN A 595 25.73 -32.91 -8.30
C ASN A 595 25.33 -34.33 -7.91
N ILE A 596 24.65 -35.02 -8.83
CA ILE A 596 24.14 -36.38 -8.64
C ILE A 596 25.25 -37.38 -9.04
N ASN A 597 25.45 -38.40 -8.21
CA ASN A 597 26.45 -39.45 -8.45
C ASN A 597 26.01 -40.34 -9.63
N GLU A 598 26.97 -40.91 -10.37
CA GLU A 598 26.71 -41.83 -11.49
C GLU A 598 25.92 -43.09 -11.07
N ASP A 599 25.99 -43.48 -9.79
CA ASP A 599 25.24 -44.61 -9.24
C ASP A 599 23.73 -44.33 -9.04
N LEU A 600 23.28 -43.08 -9.17
CA LEU A 600 21.88 -42.67 -9.04
C LEU A 600 21.31 -42.20 -10.39
N ASP A 601 20.05 -42.53 -10.67
CA ASP A 601 19.33 -42.02 -11.82
C ASP A 601 19.13 -40.50 -11.66
N LYS A 602 19.73 -39.74 -12.58
CA LYS A 602 19.75 -38.29 -12.52
C LYS A 602 18.35 -37.70 -12.64
N ASP A 603 17.51 -38.25 -13.51
CA ASP A 603 16.18 -37.71 -13.79
C ASP A 603 15.24 -38.01 -12.63
N PHE A 604 15.32 -39.22 -12.05
CA PHE A 604 14.57 -39.60 -10.86
C PHE A 604 14.86 -38.66 -9.68
N ILE A 605 16.14 -38.50 -9.32
CA ILE A 605 16.53 -37.66 -8.20
C ILE A 605 16.21 -36.19 -8.47
N THR A 606 16.36 -35.72 -9.71
CA THR A 606 16.03 -34.35 -10.08
C THR A 606 14.54 -34.08 -9.92
N ILE A 607 13.66 -34.98 -10.37
CA ILE A 607 12.21 -34.85 -10.22
C ILE A 607 11.83 -34.83 -8.73
N LEU A 608 12.36 -35.78 -7.95
CA LEU A 608 12.03 -35.87 -6.52
C LEU A 608 12.39 -34.60 -5.74
N ILE A 609 13.56 -34.01 -5.99
CA ILE A 609 14.00 -32.82 -5.26
C ILE A 609 13.40 -31.54 -5.85
N ARG A 610 13.36 -31.39 -7.18
CA ARG A 610 12.87 -30.18 -7.84
C ARG A 610 11.37 -29.99 -7.66
N ASN A 611 10.58 -31.07 -7.68
CA ASN A 611 9.14 -30.99 -7.42
C ASN A 611 8.82 -30.99 -5.92
N GLY A 612 9.84 -31.16 -5.05
CA GLY A 612 9.69 -31.10 -3.60
C GLY A 612 9.05 -32.36 -3.00
N TYR A 613 9.06 -33.48 -3.70
CA TYR A 613 8.64 -34.78 -3.17
C TYR A 613 9.61 -35.30 -2.10
N ILE A 614 10.90 -34.95 -2.21
CA ILE A 614 11.89 -35.09 -1.14
C ILE A 614 12.55 -33.74 -0.90
N SER A 615 12.51 -33.27 0.35
CA SER A 615 13.10 -32.00 0.77
C SER A 615 13.83 -32.15 2.11
N GLU A 616 14.23 -31.03 2.70
CA GLU A 616 15.01 -30.97 3.95
C GLU A 616 14.28 -31.59 5.16
N ASP A 617 12.96 -31.78 5.06
CA ASP A 617 12.07 -32.43 6.03
C ASP A 617 12.06 -33.97 5.93
N TYR A 618 12.92 -34.59 5.10
CA TYR A 618 12.94 -36.04 4.88
C TYR A 618 12.99 -36.89 6.15
N ILE A 619 13.57 -36.37 7.25
CA ILE A 619 13.66 -37.05 8.56
C ILE A 619 12.28 -37.43 9.08
N ASP A 620 11.28 -36.57 8.87
CA ASP A 620 9.91 -36.77 9.32
C ASP A 620 9.25 -37.96 8.59
N TYR A 621 9.77 -38.33 7.40
CA TYR A 621 9.27 -39.40 6.55
C TYR A 621 9.98 -40.75 6.72
N ILE A 622 11.23 -40.75 7.21
CA ILE A 622 12.01 -41.98 7.43
C ILE A 622 11.96 -42.51 8.87
N SER A 623 11.55 -41.67 9.83
CA SER A 623 11.52 -42.00 11.26
C SER A 623 10.10 -42.13 11.81
N LEU A 624 9.92 -42.98 12.82
CA LEU A 624 8.68 -43.04 13.58
C LEU A 624 8.76 -42.07 14.75
N PHE A 625 7.74 -41.22 14.90
CA PHE A 625 7.67 -40.33 16.04
C PHE A 625 7.43 -41.11 17.34
N HIS A 626 8.33 -40.92 18.30
CA HIS A 626 8.19 -41.42 19.67
C HIS A 626 7.96 -40.25 20.62
N GLU A 627 6.90 -40.31 21.41
CA GLU A 627 6.64 -39.30 22.43
C GLU A 627 7.78 -39.25 23.45
N GLY A 628 8.27 -38.04 23.73
CA GLY A 628 9.44 -37.83 24.58
C GLY A 628 9.58 -36.36 24.97
N SER A 629 10.53 -35.66 24.33
CA SER A 629 10.77 -34.23 24.59
C SER A 629 9.60 -33.33 24.19
N ILE A 630 8.73 -33.78 23.29
CA ILE A 630 7.50 -33.13 22.84
C ILE A 630 6.37 -34.18 22.76
N THR A 631 5.11 -33.74 22.86
CA THR A 631 3.93 -34.60 22.70
C THR A 631 3.59 -34.84 21.23
N ARG A 632 2.67 -35.77 20.92
CA ARG A 632 2.21 -35.96 19.54
C ARG A 632 1.49 -34.74 18.96
N ASN A 633 0.77 -33.99 19.79
CA ASN A 633 0.16 -32.71 19.39
C ASN A 633 1.21 -31.64 19.10
N ASP A 634 2.22 -31.49 19.96
CA ASP A 634 3.35 -30.57 19.72
C ASP A 634 4.09 -30.91 18.41
N HIS A 635 4.29 -32.20 18.15
CA HIS A 635 4.92 -32.69 16.93
C HIS A 635 4.09 -32.38 15.69
N LYS A 636 2.77 -32.56 15.78
CA LYS A 636 1.83 -32.19 14.71
C LYS A 636 1.90 -30.70 14.38
N PHE A 637 2.02 -29.82 15.37
CA PHE A 637 2.23 -28.38 15.14
C PHE A 637 3.54 -28.10 14.40
N VAL A 638 4.66 -28.67 14.86
CA VAL A 638 5.98 -28.49 14.22
C VAL A 638 5.96 -28.98 12.76
N ILE A 639 5.36 -30.14 12.49
CA ILE A 639 5.21 -30.67 11.13
C ILE A 639 4.36 -29.75 10.27
N ASN A 640 3.23 -29.25 10.78
CA ASN A 640 2.35 -28.37 10.00
C ASN A 640 3.02 -27.03 9.67
N VAL A 641 3.83 -26.48 10.58
CA VAL A 641 4.66 -25.30 10.30
C VAL A 641 5.62 -25.57 9.14
N ARG A 642 6.33 -26.71 9.17
CA ARG A 642 7.27 -27.11 8.09
C ARG A 642 6.57 -27.37 6.76
N ASN A 643 5.39 -27.98 6.81
CA ASN A 643 4.56 -28.29 5.65
C ASN A 643 3.72 -27.10 5.17
N ARG A 644 3.85 -25.92 5.80
CA ARG A 644 3.07 -24.72 5.47
C ARG A 644 1.56 -24.98 5.47
N GLN A 645 1.11 -25.73 6.48
CA GLN A 645 -0.29 -26.05 6.72
C GLN A 645 -0.81 -25.26 7.92
N LYS A 646 -1.91 -24.54 7.72
CA LYS A 646 -2.51 -23.70 8.75
C LYS A 646 -3.20 -24.55 9.83
N LEU A 647 -2.94 -24.22 11.08
CA LEU A 647 -3.70 -24.69 12.23
C LEU A 647 -4.50 -23.53 12.82
N GLU A 648 -5.52 -23.86 13.61
CA GLU A 648 -6.25 -22.88 14.40
C GLU A 648 -5.33 -22.20 15.42
N PHE A 649 -5.55 -20.92 15.69
CA PHE A 649 -4.71 -20.14 16.60
C PHE A 649 -4.76 -20.67 18.05
N GLU A 650 -5.85 -21.35 18.42
CA GLU A 650 -6.05 -22.04 19.70
C GLU A 650 -5.39 -23.41 19.84
N TYR A 651 -4.71 -23.90 18.80
CA TYR A 651 -4.15 -25.25 18.81
C TYR A 651 -3.27 -25.47 20.04
N LYS A 652 -3.64 -26.46 20.87
CA LYS A 652 -3.05 -26.61 22.21
C LYS A 652 -1.67 -27.23 22.16
N LEU A 653 -0.69 -26.48 22.68
CA LEU A 653 0.69 -26.91 22.84
C LEU A 653 0.96 -27.26 24.31
N SER A 654 1.67 -28.36 24.54
CA SER A 654 2.01 -28.85 25.88
C SER A 654 3.43 -28.48 26.28
N LYS A 655 4.43 -28.74 25.42
CA LYS A 655 5.85 -28.51 25.72
C LYS A 655 6.44 -27.39 24.87
N ILE A 656 5.91 -26.18 25.05
CA ILE A 656 6.16 -25.00 24.18
C ILE A 656 7.65 -24.65 24.04
N ASP A 657 8.42 -24.61 25.13
CA ASP A 657 9.87 -24.32 25.06
C ASP A 657 10.62 -25.31 24.16
N LYS A 658 10.22 -26.59 24.19
CA LYS A 658 10.80 -27.63 23.33
C LYS A 658 10.30 -27.53 21.90
N VAL A 659 9.07 -27.08 21.68
CA VAL A 659 8.54 -26.76 20.35
C VAL A 659 9.33 -25.60 19.72
N ILE A 660 9.54 -24.50 20.44
CA ILE A 660 10.33 -23.35 19.99
C ILE A 660 11.73 -23.81 19.55
N SER A 661 12.40 -24.66 20.34
CA SER A 661 13.74 -25.17 20.00
C SER A 661 13.81 -26.07 18.75
N LYS A 662 12.67 -26.56 18.25
CA LYS A 662 12.56 -27.46 17.08
C LYS A 662 12.11 -26.75 15.80
N ILE A 663 11.76 -25.47 15.88
CA ILE A 663 11.32 -24.63 14.77
C ILE A 663 12.49 -23.73 14.34
N ASN A 664 12.69 -23.57 13.05
CA ASN A 664 13.72 -22.67 12.55
C ASN A 664 13.31 -21.22 12.89
N PRO A 665 14.19 -20.37 13.45
CA PRO A 665 13.86 -18.99 13.78
C PRO A 665 13.17 -18.20 12.65
N ILE A 666 13.49 -18.49 11.40
CA ILE A 666 12.89 -17.81 10.23
C ILE A 666 11.41 -18.18 10.04
N ASP A 667 11.00 -19.40 10.41
CA ASP A 667 9.61 -19.86 10.28
C ASP A 667 8.67 -19.05 11.17
N PHE A 668 9.20 -18.34 12.18
CA PHE A 668 8.43 -17.38 12.99
C PHE A 668 7.96 -16.16 12.19
N ASN A 669 8.46 -15.93 10.97
CA ASN A 669 7.94 -14.92 10.05
C ASN A 669 6.83 -15.46 9.12
N SER A 670 6.34 -16.68 9.34
CA SER A 670 5.27 -17.29 8.54
C SER A 670 3.91 -17.15 9.22
N GLU A 671 2.81 -17.24 8.47
CA GLU A 671 1.47 -17.28 9.10
C GLU A 671 1.17 -18.62 9.80
N TYR A 672 1.91 -19.68 9.48
CA TYR A 672 1.69 -21.02 10.02
C TYR A 672 2.16 -21.16 11.48
N ILE A 673 3.02 -20.24 11.93
CA ILE A 673 3.52 -20.20 13.31
C ILE A 673 2.55 -19.54 14.29
N LEU A 674 1.55 -18.82 13.78
CA LEU A 674 0.66 -17.99 14.59
C LEU A 674 -0.18 -18.87 15.52
N ASN A 675 0.20 -18.89 16.80
CA ASN A 675 -0.45 -19.65 17.85
C ASN A 675 -0.42 -18.86 19.16
N TYR A 676 -1.54 -18.80 19.87
CA TYR A 676 -1.67 -17.96 21.06
C TYR A 676 -0.75 -18.42 22.20
N ASP A 677 -0.76 -19.73 22.51
CA ASP A 677 0.06 -20.28 23.59
C ASP A 677 1.57 -20.08 23.29
N LEU A 678 1.96 -20.19 22.01
CA LEU A 678 3.34 -19.97 21.55
C LEU A 678 3.79 -18.52 21.76
N LEU A 679 3.00 -17.53 21.32
CA LEU A 679 3.36 -16.12 21.47
C LEU A 679 3.40 -15.70 22.94
N ASP A 680 2.49 -16.19 23.77
CA ASP A 680 2.52 -15.94 25.23
C ASP A 680 3.81 -16.47 25.86
N CYS A 681 4.26 -17.66 25.45
CA CYS A 681 5.52 -18.23 25.91
C CYS A 681 6.74 -17.42 25.45
N LEU A 682 6.73 -16.93 24.19
CA LEU A 682 7.79 -16.07 23.65
C LEU A 682 7.90 -14.76 24.44
N LEU A 683 6.77 -14.11 24.73
CA LEU A 683 6.73 -12.86 25.49
C LEU A 683 7.25 -13.03 26.93
N LYS A 684 6.85 -14.11 27.62
CA LYS A 684 7.32 -14.42 28.99
C LYS A 684 8.85 -14.61 29.04
N ASN A 685 9.44 -15.18 28.00
CA ASN A 685 10.88 -15.49 27.90
C ASN A 685 11.64 -14.58 26.91
N HIS A 686 11.30 -13.29 26.84
CA HIS A 686 11.82 -12.36 25.81
C HIS A 686 13.36 -12.29 25.72
N LYS A 687 14.10 -12.44 26.82
CA LYS A 687 15.57 -12.37 26.83
C LYS A 687 16.23 -13.53 26.08
N THR A 688 15.66 -14.72 26.15
CA THR A 688 16.20 -15.91 25.49
C THR A 688 15.67 -16.08 24.07
N ASN A 689 14.49 -15.50 23.78
CA ASN A 689 13.76 -15.72 22.53
C ASN A 689 13.72 -14.48 21.62
N ASN A 690 14.73 -13.60 21.68
CA ASN A 690 14.72 -12.34 20.94
C ASN A 690 14.57 -12.51 19.41
N ILE A 691 15.28 -13.47 18.82
CA ILE A 691 15.23 -13.70 17.36
C ILE A 691 13.83 -14.21 16.91
N PRO A 692 13.23 -15.26 17.52
CA PRO A 692 11.84 -15.63 17.23
C PRO A 692 10.83 -14.50 17.44
N LEU A 693 11.01 -13.67 18.48
CA LEU A 693 10.17 -12.50 18.75
C LEU A 693 10.26 -11.46 17.62
N GLU A 694 11.47 -11.14 17.17
CA GLU A 694 11.67 -10.20 16.07
C GLU A 694 10.94 -10.66 14.79
N TYR A 695 11.06 -11.95 14.44
CA TYR A 695 10.41 -12.50 13.26
C TYR A 695 8.88 -12.54 13.40
N ILE A 696 8.33 -12.97 14.54
CA ILE A 696 6.87 -13.03 14.71
C ILE A 696 6.26 -11.62 14.72
N PHE A 697 6.89 -10.64 15.37
CA PHE A 697 6.40 -9.25 15.31
C PHE A 697 6.59 -8.60 13.94
N THR A 698 7.58 -9.04 13.16
CA THR A 698 7.69 -8.66 11.74
C THR A 698 6.56 -9.23 10.90
N LYS A 699 6.10 -10.46 11.20
CA LYS A 699 4.91 -11.03 10.59
C LYS A 699 3.64 -10.30 11.02
N LEU A 700 3.48 -10.00 12.31
CA LEU A 700 2.27 -9.35 12.83
C LEU A 700 2.04 -7.93 12.30
N LYS A 701 3.11 -7.18 12.00
CA LYS A 701 3.01 -5.81 11.46
C LYS A 701 2.76 -5.73 9.95
N ASP A 702 2.55 -6.85 9.26
CA ASP A 702 2.44 -6.90 7.80
C ASP A 702 1.08 -6.49 7.25
N GLU A 703 0.13 -6.12 8.12
CA GLU A 703 -1.23 -5.68 7.80
C GLU A 703 -2.07 -6.74 7.04
N SER A 704 -1.61 -8.00 7.01
CA SER A 704 -2.37 -9.08 6.39
C SER A 704 -3.59 -9.45 7.23
N SER A 705 -4.68 -9.88 6.57
CA SER A 705 -5.92 -10.27 7.25
C SER A 705 -5.69 -11.36 8.31
N THR A 706 -4.79 -12.33 8.05
CA THR A 706 -4.41 -13.35 9.03
C THR A 706 -3.74 -12.74 10.27
N SER A 707 -2.79 -11.80 10.10
CA SER A 707 -2.11 -11.14 11.21
C SER A 707 -3.07 -10.30 12.05
N ILE A 708 -3.97 -9.55 11.41
CA ILE A 708 -4.96 -8.71 12.09
C ILE A 708 -5.97 -9.55 12.87
N LEU A 709 -6.48 -10.63 12.28
CA LEU A 709 -7.35 -11.59 12.98
C LEU A 709 -6.64 -12.20 14.19
N PHE A 710 -5.36 -12.55 14.04
CA PHE A 710 -4.55 -13.07 15.15
C PHE A 710 -4.35 -12.04 16.26
N ILE A 711 -3.99 -10.79 15.92
CA ILE A 711 -3.79 -9.70 16.91
C ILE A 711 -5.07 -9.48 17.71
N ASN A 712 -6.21 -9.30 17.04
CA ASN A 712 -7.49 -9.04 17.69
C ASN A 712 -7.89 -10.21 18.60
N GLY A 713 -7.77 -11.46 18.11
CA GLY A 713 -8.08 -12.65 18.92
C GLY A 713 -7.09 -12.89 20.07
N PHE A 714 -5.81 -12.53 19.91
CA PHE A 714 -4.80 -12.65 20.96
C PHE A 714 -5.03 -11.63 22.08
N ILE A 715 -5.36 -10.38 21.74
CA ILE A 715 -5.66 -9.30 22.70
C ILE A 715 -6.78 -9.69 23.67
N GLU A 716 -7.78 -10.44 23.20
CA GLU A 716 -8.91 -10.86 24.04
C GLU A 716 -8.55 -11.98 25.03
N ARG A 717 -7.41 -12.64 24.86
CA ARG A 717 -7.10 -13.92 25.54
C ARG A 717 -5.80 -13.94 26.32
N THR A 718 -4.80 -13.16 25.88
CA THR A 718 -3.46 -13.16 26.49
C THR A 718 -3.50 -12.65 27.94
N GLU A 719 -2.74 -13.32 28.80
CA GLU A 719 -2.46 -12.84 30.17
C GLU A 719 -1.36 -11.75 30.19
N ASN A 720 -0.60 -11.61 29.10
CA ASN A 720 0.54 -10.70 28.99
C ASN A 720 0.24 -9.50 28.07
N LEU A 721 -0.99 -8.98 28.13
CA LEU A 721 -1.45 -7.89 27.25
C LEU A 721 -0.49 -6.69 27.27
N ASN A 722 0.02 -6.33 28.44
CA ASN A 722 0.96 -5.22 28.61
C ASN A 722 2.27 -5.41 27.81
N LEU A 723 2.90 -6.58 27.90
CA LEU A 723 4.13 -6.92 27.19
C LEU A 723 3.89 -7.04 25.69
N PHE A 724 2.75 -7.62 25.30
CA PHE A 724 2.36 -7.75 23.91
C PHE A 724 2.21 -6.38 23.24
N ILE A 725 1.37 -5.49 23.79
CA ILE A 725 1.11 -4.17 23.20
C ILE A 725 2.39 -3.32 23.21
N LYS A 726 3.16 -3.33 24.30
CA LYS A 726 4.46 -2.65 24.38
C LYS A 726 5.38 -3.07 23.23
N THR A 727 5.51 -4.39 23.02
CA THR A 727 6.38 -4.93 21.97
C THR A 727 5.80 -4.64 20.58
N LEU A 728 4.50 -4.84 20.37
CA LEU A 728 3.83 -4.58 19.09
C LEU A 728 4.03 -3.13 18.63
N CYS A 729 3.79 -2.15 19.51
CA CYS A 729 3.97 -0.73 19.20
C CYS A 729 5.42 -0.35 18.88
N SER A 730 6.41 -1.07 19.44
CA SER A 730 7.82 -0.84 19.12
C SER A 730 8.20 -1.28 17.70
N TYR A 731 7.50 -2.29 17.16
CA TYR A 731 7.73 -2.83 15.81
C TYR A 731 6.80 -2.24 14.75
N TRP A 732 5.57 -1.89 15.11
CA TRP A 732 4.51 -1.42 14.20
C TRP A 732 4.12 0.04 14.46
N ASN A 733 4.91 0.96 13.91
CA ASN A 733 4.64 2.41 14.03
C ASN A 733 3.33 2.83 13.31
N GLY A 734 2.86 2.05 12.34
CA GLY A 734 1.66 2.33 11.55
C GLY A 734 0.35 1.86 12.19
N ILE A 735 0.41 1.21 13.36
CA ILE A 735 -0.73 0.55 14.00
C ILE A 735 -1.95 1.46 14.13
N TRP A 736 -1.76 2.69 14.62
CA TRP A 736 -2.86 3.63 14.83
C TRP A 736 -3.50 4.06 13.50
N GLY A 737 -2.68 4.30 12.47
CA GLY A 737 -3.17 4.65 11.14
C GLY A 737 -3.98 3.53 10.49
N TYR A 738 -3.66 2.27 10.77
CA TYR A 738 -4.43 1.13 10.28
C TYR A 738 -5.84 1.10 10.91
N TYR A 739 -5.93 1.13 12.24
CA TYR A 739 -7.22 1.01 12.94
C TYR A 739 -8.14 2.22 12.73
N VAL A 740 -7.61 3.44 12.60
CA VAL A 740 -8.45 4.65 12.42
C VAL A 740 -8.99 4.79 11.00
N ASN A 741 -8.26 4.31 9.99
CA ASN A 741 -8.66 4.47 8.60
C ASN A 741 -9.48 3.29 8.05
N ASP A 742 -9.51 2.16 8.75
CA ASP A 742 -10.26 0.98 8.34
C ASP A 742 -11.71 1.06 8.86
N VAL A 743 -12.64 1.16 7.90
CA VAL A 743 -14.09 1.32 8.11
C VAL A 743 -14.71 0.12 8.85
N LEU A 744 -14.02 -1.01 8.92
CA LEU A 744 -14.49 -2.21 9.62
C LEU A 744 -14.47 -2.09 11.16
N TYR A 745 -13.72 -1.13 11.72
CA TYR A 745 -13.64 -0.95 13.17
C TYR A 745 -14.68 0.05 13.68
N SER A 746 -15.35 -0.30 14.78
CA SER A 746 -16.24 0.63 15.48
C SER A 746 -15.45 1.64 16.32
N ASP A 747 -16.05 2.79 16.61
CA ASP A 747 -15.45 3.81 17.50
C ASP A 747 -15.05 3.22 18.87
N GLU A 748 -15.82 2.27 19.39
CA GLU A 748 -15.52 1.55 20.63
C GLU A 748 -14.22 0.73 20.51
N GLN A 749 -14.02 0.03 19.40
CA GLN A 749 -12.80 -0.74 19.15
C GLN A 749 -11.58 0.17 18.95
N VAL A 750 -11.75 1.28 18.23
CA VAL A 750 -10.71 2.30 18.05
C VAL A 750 -10.29 2.89 19.41
N ASN A 751 -11.25 3.26 20.25
CA ASN A 751 -10.99 3.78 21.60
C ASN A 751 -10.31 2.75 22.52
N LYS A 752 -10.71 1.48 22.44
CA LYS A 752 -10.06 0.39 23.17
C LYS A 752 -8.59 0.22 22.74
N THR A 753 -8.32 0.26 21.44
CA THR A 753 -6.96 0.21 20.90
C THR A 753 -6.14 1.43 21.34
N LEU A 754 -6.71 2.63 21.28
CA LEU A 754 -6.07 3.85 21.76
C LEU A 754 -5.67 3.71 23.23
N LYS A 755 -6.59 3.24 24.08
CA LYS A 755 -6.33 3.00 25.50
C LYS A 755 -5.14 2.06 25.69
N TYR A 756 -5.09 0.94 24.98
CA TYR A 756 -3.97 0.00 25.09
C TYR A 756 -2.64 0.59 24.66
N ILE A 757 -2.61 1.35 23.55
CA ILE A 757 -1.40 2.04 23.10
C ILE A 757 -0.90 3.01 24.18
N ILE A 758 -1.79 3.88 24.69
CA ILE A 758 -1.45 4.87 25.72
C ILE A 758 -1.04 4.19 27.04
N GLU A 759 -1.71 3.12 27.44
CA GLU A 759 -1.47 2.42 28.71
C GLU A 759 -0.16 1.62 28.71
N TYR A 760 0.14 0.91 27.61
CA TYR A 760 1.21 -0.09 27.61
C TYR A 760 2.42 0.25 26.73
N ALA A 761 2.29 1.05 25.67
CA ALA A 761 3.42 1.37 24.79
C ALA A 761 4.47 2.27 25.48
N ASP A 762 5.73 2.16 25.08
CA ASP A 762 6.78 3.08 25.52
C ASP A 762 6.60 4.46 24.85
N ILE A 763 6.97 5.54 25.55
CA ILE A 763 6.77 6.91 25.06
C ILE A 763 7.49 7.14 23.73
N GLU A 764 8.70 6.61 23.56
CA GLU A 764 9.44 6.66 22.29
C GLU A 764 8.67 6.02 21.12
N ALA A 765 7.93 4.94 21.38
CA ALA A 765 7.11 4.28 20.37
C ALA A 765 5.87 5.14 20.04
N ILE A 766 5.23 5.73 21.04
CA ILE A 766 4.08 6.63 20.85
C ILE A 766 4.48 7.85 19.98
N ILE A 767 5.66 8.44 20.22
CA ILE A 767 6.19 9.54 19.40
C ILE A 767 6.42 9.09 17.94
N LYS A 768 6.92 7.86 17.72
CA LYS A 768 7.09 7.31 16.37
C LYS A 768 5.74 7.06 15.67
N ILE A 769 4.74 6.58 16.42
CA ILE A 769 3.38 6.37 15.92
C ILE A 769 2.73 7.71 15.53
N ASP A 770 2.89 8.75 16.36
CA ASP A 770 2.37 10.10 16.05
C ASP A 770 2.94 10.65 14.74
N LYS A 771 4.24 10.51 14.52
CA LYS A 771 4.90 10.96 13.28
C LYS A 771 4.34 10.28 12.02
N GLN A 772 3.83 9.05 12.14
CA GLN A 772 3.23 8.33 11.01
C GLN A 772 1.73 8.56 10.84
N SER A 773 0.98 8.71 11.93
CA SER A 773 -0.49 8.59 11.93
C SER A 773 -1.23 9.68 12.70
N ASN A 774 -0.51 10.69 13.21
CA ASN A 774 -1.05 11.88 13.86
C ASN A 774 -2.01 11.57 15.03
N ILE A 775 -1.62 10.64 15.90
CA ILE A 775 -2.39 10.23 17.08
C ILE A 775 -2.70 11.41 18.01
N LYS A 776 -1.82 12.43 18.06
CA LYS A 776 -2.05 13.66 18.84
C LYS A 776 -3.38 14.34 18.53
N ASN A 777 -3.83 14.32 17.27
CA ASN A 777 -5.06 14.97 16.85
C ASN A 777 -6.31 14.30 17.47
N HIS A 778 -6.24 12.99 17.73
CA HIS A 778 -7.30 12.29 18.44
C HIS A 778 -7.23 12.58 19.94
N LEU A 779 -6.02 12.59 20.51
CA LEU A 779 -5.80 12.89 21.93
C LEU A 779 -6.25 14.30 22.31
N THR A 780 -6.06 15.32 21.45
CA THR A 780 -6.35 16.72 21.81
C THR A 780 -7.82 17.13 21.63
N LYS A 781 -8.63 16.29 20.99
CA LYS A 781 -10.04 16.57 20.65
C LYS A 781 -11.04 15.92 21.58
N ASP A 782 -10.68 14.82 22.23
CA ASP A 782 -11.53 14.10 23.15
C ASP A 782 -11.50 14.78 24.54
N PRO A 783 -12.62 15.35 25.02
CA PRO A 783 -12.67 16.02 26.32
C PRO A 783 -12.41 15.08 27.51
N GLU A 784 -12.68 13.78 27.36
CA GLU A 784 -12.56 12.78 28.43
C GLU A 784 -11.19 12.08 28.43
N ILE A 785 -10.28 12.48 27.55
CA ILE A 785 -9.00 11.79 27.30
C ILE A 785 -8.12 11.64 28.55
N LEU A 786 -8.22 12.55 29.52
CA LEU A 786 -7.42 12.50 30.74
C LEU A 786 -7.80 11.32 31.65
N ASN A 787 -8.96 10.72 31.41
CA ASN A 787 -9.44 9.53 32.11
C ASN A 787 -9.18 8.21 31.35
N ILE A 788 -8.48 8.25 30.20
CA ILE A 788 -8.25 7.06 29.38
C ILE A 788 -7.49 5.96 30.12
N ILE A 789 -6.56 6.34 31.00
CA ILE A 789 -5.76 5.44 31.83
C ILE A 789 -5.62 5.97 33.26
N SER A 790 -5.41 5.08 34.22
CA SER A 790 -5.27 5.46 35.65
C SER A 790 -3.86 5.95 36.02
N ASN A 791 -2.86 5.82 35.14
CA ASN A 791 -1.49 6.21 35.40
C ASN A 791 -1.24 7.67 34.98
N ASN A 792 -1.37 8.58 35.95
CA ASN A 792 -1.27 10.02 35.72
C ASN A 792 0.15 10.46 35.30
N ASP A 793 1.21 9.86 35.86
CA ASP A 793 2.60 10.22 35.54
C ASP A 793 2.94 9.92 34.08
N LYS A 794 2.44 8.79 33.56
CA LYS A 794 2.61 8.42 32.15
C LYS A 794 1.87 9.39 31.24
N LEU A 795 0.63 9.76 31.58
CA LEU A 795 -0.12 10.75 30.81
C LEU A 795 0.60 12.11 30.80
N ILE A 796 1.11 12.57 31.95
CA ILE A 796 1.88 13.81 32.04
C ILE A 796 3.11 13.77 31.12
N SER A 797 3.83 12.65 31.09
CA SER A 797 5.00 12.48 30.20
C SER A 797 4.58 12.47 28.72
N ILE A 798 3.48 11.82 28.37
CA ILE A 798 2.93 11.83 27.00
C ILE A 798 2.51 13.26 26.60
N ILE A 799 1.81 13.98 27.47
CA ILE A 799 1.38 15.37 27.23
C ILE A 799 2.59 16.27 26.98
N SER A 800 3.62 16.14 27.81
CA SER A 800 4.85 16.92 27.71
C SER A 800 5.66 16.58 26.45
N ASP A 801 5.97 15.30 26.23
CA ASP A 801 6.87 14.85 25.15
C ASP A 801 6.25 14.98 23.75
N LEU A 802 4.91 14.83 23.63
CA LEU A 802 4.21 15.10 22.37
C LEU A 802 3.80 16.58 22.22
N GLN A 803 4.03 17.41 23.26
CA GLN A 803 3.61 18.82 23.31
C GLN A 803 2.13 19.00 22.97
N LEU A 804 1.26 18.20 23.60
CA LEU A 804 -0.17 18.20 23.34
C LEU A 804 -0.78 19.55 23.75
N LYS A 805 -1.61 20.12 22.87
CA LYS A 805 -2.43 21.31 23.16
C LYS A 805 -3.89 20.94 23.06
N PHE A 806 -4.56 20.89 24.20
CA PHE A 806 -5.97 20.48 24.27
C PHE A 806 -6.90 21.60 23.80
N ILE A 807 -7.93 21.22 23.03
CA ILE A 807 -8.97 22.14 22.56
C ILE A 807 -10.12 22.19 23.57
N ASP A 808 -10.48 21.07 24.16
CA ASP A 808 -11.48 20.98 25.22
C ASP A 808 -11.11 19.86 26.20
N LEU A 809 -11.51 20.00 27.45
CA LEU A 809 -11.27 19.03 28.52
C LEU A 809 -12.47 19.00 29.46
N ASP A 810 -12.72 17.84 30.07
CA ASP A 810 -13.64 17.71 31.19
C ASP A 810 -12.95 18.16 32.48
N PHE A 811 -13.32 19.32 33.01
CA PHE A 811 -12.75 19.86 34.26
C PHE A 811 -13.41 19.28 35.52
N GLU A 812 -14.57 18.63 35.38
CA GLU A 812 -15.36 18.09 36.49
C GLU A 812 -14.89 16.69 36.88
N ASN A 813 -14.67 15.80 35.90
CA ASN A 813 -14.32 14.40 36.16
C ASN A 813 -12.85 14.05 35.88
N SER A 814 -12.01 14.98 35.41
CA SER A 814 -10.58 14.69 35.15
C SER A 814 -9.70 14.81 36.41
N PRO A 815 -8.56 14.10 36.48
CA PRO A 815 -7.68 14.15 37.64
C PRO A 815 -7.06 15.53 37.85
N GLU A 816 -7.18 16.07 39.08
CA GLU A 816 -6.71 17.43 39.40
C GLU A 816 -5.23 17.63 39.11
N ASN A 817 -4.37 16.68 39.47
CA ASN A 817 -2.93 16.80 39.25
C ASN A 817 -2.54 16.92 37.76
N ILE A 818 -3.28 16.29 36.85
CA ILE A 818 -3.05 16.42 35.40
C ILE A 818 -3.55 17.78 34.91
N LEU A 819 -4.72 18.22 35.37
CA LEU A 819 -5.28 19.53 35.02
C LEU A 819 -4.38 20.68 35.52
N ASP A 820 -3.78 20.55 36.70
CA ASP A 820 -2.82 21.50 37.25
C ASP A 820 -1.57 21.55 36.37
N PHE A 821 -1.01 20.39 36.01
CA PHE A 821 0.14 20.31 35.09
C PHE A 821 -0.16 20.97 33.73
N ILE A 822 -1.34 20.69 33.15
CA ILE A 822 -1.77 21.28 31.87
C ILE A 822 -1.88 22.80 31.97
N TYR A 823 -2.44 23.31 33.07
CA TYR A 823 -2.59 24.73 33.32
C TYR A 823 -1.24 25.41 33.54
N GLU A 824 -0.38 24.84 34.38
CA GLU A 824 0.92 25.43 34.74
C GLU A 824 1.90 25.47 33.55
N ASN A 825 1.81 24.49 32.64
CA ASN A 825 2.72 24.33 31.51
C ASN A 825 2.11 24.71 30.15
N ASN A 826 0.94 25.36 30.15
CA ASN A 826 0.28 25.89 28.94
C ASN A 826 -0.03 24.84 27.86
N HIS A 827 -0.44 23.63 28.25
CA HIS A 827 -0.82 22.53 27.35
C HIS A 827 -2.26 22.65 26.80
N TYR A 828 -2.74 23.87 26.53
CA TYR A 828 -4.08 24.14 26.03
C TYR A 828 -4.06 25.22 24.95
N ASP A 829 -4.98 25.13 23.99
CA ASP A 829 -5.10 26.12 22.91
C ASP A 829 -5.93 27.33 23.33
N PHE A 830 -5.68 28.49 22.70
CA PHE A 830 -6.52 29.68 22.85
C PHE A 830 -7.87 29.49 22.15
N ASN A 831 -8.83 28.92 22.86
CA ASN A 831 -10.22 28.93 22.44
C ASN A 831 -11.15 29.31 23.60
N GLU A 832 -12.32 29.83 23.25
CA GLU A 832 -13.30 30.32 24.23
C GLU A 832 -13.68 29.25 25.27
N LYS A 833 -13.90 28.00 24.86
CA LYS A 833 -14.40 26.94 25.74
C LYS A 833 -13.41 26.62 26.85
N ILE A 834 -12.16 26.30 26.49
CA ILE A 834 -11.15 25.88 27.47
C ILE A 834 -10.72 27.05 28.35
N VAL A 835 -10.55 28.26 27.77
CA VAL A 835 -10.19 29.45 28.55
C VAL A 835 -11.29 29.80 29.55
N ARG A 836 -12.56 29.72 29.16
CA ARG A 836 -13.71 29.90 30.08
C ARG A 836 -13.67 28.89 31.22
N LYS A 837 -13.38 27.61 30.96
CA LYS A 837 -13.25 26.56 31.99
C LYS A 837 -12.05 26.80 32.91
N ILE A 838 -10.90 27.18 32.36
CA ILE A 838 -9.68 27.52 33.12
C ILE A 838 -9.95 28.68 34.07
N VAL A 839 -10.54 29.78 33.60
CA VAL A 839 -10.82 30.95 34.44
C VAL A 839 -11.82 30.60 35.55
N LYS A 840 -12.84 29.78 35.26
CA LYS A 840 -13.80 29.30 36.28
C LYS A 840 -13.15 28.46 37.38
N LYS A 841 -12.11 27.67 37.05
CA LYS A 841 -11.43 26.78 38.00
C LYS A 841 -10.30 27.47 38.76
N TYR A 842 -9.45 28.23 38.06
CA TYR A 842 -8.19 28.77 38.57
C TYR A 842 -8.21 30.30 38.82
N GLY A 843 -9.36 30.95 38.65
CA GLY A 843 -9.51 32.38 38.85
C GLY A 843 -10.94 32.84 39.20
N GLU A 844 -11.15 34.14 39.07
CA GLU A 844 -12.45 34.80 39.27
C GLU A 844 -13.14 34.96 37.91
N PHE A 845 -14.31 34.34 37.76
CA PHE A 845 -15.06 34.33 36.51
C PHE A 845 -16.37 35.10 36.62
N GLU A 846 -16.55 36.10 35.76
CA GLU A 846 -17.82 36.79 35.56
C GLU A 846 -18.24 36.70 34.09
N GLN A 847 -19.37 36.03 33.84
CA GLN A 847 -19.85 35.72 32.49
C GLN A 847 -20.06 36.97 31.62
N VAL A 848 -20.74 38.00 32.15
CA VAL A 848 -21.09 39.20 31.39
C VAL A 848 -19.85 39.97 30.96
N SER A 849 -18.87 40.11 31.87
CA SER A 849 -17.60 40.76 31.60
C SER A 849 -16.72 39.93 30.65
N PHE A 850 -16.69 38.60 30.82
CA PHE A 850 -15.94 37.73 29.90
C PHE A 850 -16.44 37.83 28.45
N ASP A 851 -17.76 37.92 28.24
CA ASP A 851 -18.34 37.94 26.89
C ASP A 851 -18.29 39.33 26.23
N ASN A 852 -18.35 40.43 27.01
CA ASN A 852 -18.42 41.80 26.49
C ASN A 852 -17.12 42.61 26.57
N SER A 853 -16.23 42.25 27.51
CA SER A 853 -14.95 42.91 27.80
C SER A 853 -13.86 41.86 28.12
N ASN A 854 -13.62 40.97 27.16
CA ASN A 854 -12.89 39.72 27.37
C ASN A 854 -11.46 39.90 27.90
N TYR A 855 -10.68 40.80 27.30
CA TYR A 855 -9.31 41.07 27.74
C TYR A 855 -9.29 41.72 29.13
N SER A 856 -10.17 42.70 29.39
CA SER A 856 -10.29 43.29 30.74
C SER A 856 -10.67 42.24 31.79
N SER A 857 -11.65 41.39 31.47
CA SER A 857 -12.11 40.30 32.33
C SER A 857 -11.00 39.31 32.64
N LEU A 858 -10.23 38.90 31.61
CA LEU A 858 -9.09 37.98 31.79
C LEU A 858 -7.97 38.59 32.63
N LYS A 859 -7.62 39.86 32.42
CA LYS A 859 -6.62 40.57 33.23
C LYS A 859 -7.03 40.70 34.70
N ASN A 860 -8.33 40.88 34.95
CA ASN A 860 -8.90 41.01 36.29
C ASN A 860 -9.22 39.65 36.94
N SER A 861 -9.12 38.53 36.22
CA SER A 861 -9.49 37.20 36.70
C SER A 861 -8.58 36.61 37.78
N LYS A 862 -7.46 37.26 38.10
CA LYS A 862 -6.40 36.75 39.03
C LYS A 862 -5.75 35.41 38.61
N SER A 863 -6.05 34.91 37.42
CA SER A 863 -5.46 33.67 36.87
C SER A 863 -4.04 33.94 36.34
N LYS A 864 -3.04 33.97 37.23
CA LYS A 864 -1.69 34.44 36.90
C LYS A 864 -1.05 33.72 35.70
N ASN A 865 -1.01 32.38 35.69
CA ASN A 865 -0.41 31.62 34.59
C ASN A 865 -1.15 31.84 33.26
N LEU A 866 -2.49 31.92 33.28
CA LEU A 866 -3.26 32.24 32.07
C LEU A 866 -2.92 33.64 31.55
N ILE A 867 -2.81 34.63 32.43
CA ILE A 867 -2.45 36.00 32.06
C ILE A 867 -1.04 36.01 31.44
N ASP A 868 -0.06 35.39 32.09
CA ASP A 868 1.31 35.32 31.58
C ASP A 868 1.37 34.60 30.21
N TYR A 869 0.61 33.52 30.04
CA TYR A 869 0.52 32.79 28.77
C TYR A 869 -0.13 33.62 27.66
N LEU A 870 -1.20 34.36 28.00
CA LEU A 870 -1.91 35.25 27.11
C LEU A 870 -1.01 36.39 26.63
N GLU A 871 -0.30 37.08 27.53
CA GLU A 871 0.60 38.18 27.18
C GLU A 871 1.75 37.69 26.28
N ALA A 872 2.33 36.53 26.58
CA ALA A 872 3.39 35.92 25.75
C ALA A 872 2.90 35.50 24.34
N ASN A 873 1.59 35.32 24.14
CA ASN A 873 1.00 34.83 22.89
C ASN A 873 -0.18 35.70 22.42
N ILE A 874 -0.06 37.02 22.61
CA ILE A 874 -1.17 37.97 22.43
C ILE A 874 -1.83 37.89 21.04
N ASN A 875 -1.05 37.66 19.97
CA ASN A 875 -1.60 37.57 18.62
C ASN A 875 -2.59 36.39 18.46
N ASP A 876 -2.22 35.22 18.99
CA ASP A 876 -3.04 34.00 18.90
C ASP A 876 -4.30 34.14 19.74
N TYR A 877 -4.19 34.72 20.93
CA TYR A 877 -5.34 35.05 21.77
C TYR A 877 -6.31 36.00 21.05
N ILE A 878 -5.79 37.10 20.48
CA ILE A 878 -6.63 38.09 19.80
C ILE A 878 -7.36 37.48 18.61
N GLN A 879 -6.64 36.69 17.80
CA GLN A 879 -7.21 36.05 16.61
C GLN A 879 -8.20 34.93 16.94
N ASN A 880 -7.93 34.12 17.97
CA ASN A 880 -8.71 32.89 18.21
C ASN A 880 -9.82 33.04 19.24
N ILE A 881 -9.79 34.05 20.10
CA ILE A 881 -10.82 34.31 21.11
C ILE A 881 -11.39 35.71 20.93
N TYR A 882 -10.57 36.75 21.15
CA TYR A 882 -11.04 38.14 21.29
C TYR A 882 -11.85 38.62 20.08
N LEU A 883 -11.35 38.39 18.86
CA LEU A 883 -12.02 38.81 17.63
C LEU A 883 -13.17 37.87 17.23
N LYS A 884 -13.16 36.59 17.62
CA LYS A 884 -14.24 35.62 17.33
C LYS A 884 -15.45 35.78 18.23
N LEU A 885 -15.28 36.34 19.43
CA LEU A 885 -16.37 36.66 20.34
C LEU A 885 -17.14 37.88 19.84
N ASP A 886 -18.23 37.69 19.09
CA ASP A 886 -19.00 38.78 18.48
C ASP A 886 -19.51 39.83 19.50
N THR A 887 -19.80 39.41 20.72
CA THR A 887 -20.27 40.26 21.82
C THR A 887 -19.16 41.12 22.45
N ASN A 888 -17.89 40.84 22.18
CA ASN A 888 -16.76 41.53 22.79
C ASN A 888 -16.54 42.92 22.16
N ILE A 889 -17.37 43.88 22.55
CA ILE A 889 -17.41 45.24 21.99
C ILE A 889 -17.18 46.35 23.02
N ASN A 890 -17.21 46.04 24.32
CA ASN A 890 -17.26 47.03 25.40
C ASN A 890 -16.02 46.94 26.31
N GLU A 891 -14.82 46.96 25.74
CA GLU A 891 -13.63 46.90 26.57
C GLU A 891 -13.44 48.13 27.46
N GLU A 892 -12.95 47.90 28.68
CA GLU A 892 -12.54 48.99 29.54
C GLU A 892 -11.39 49.76 28.88
N GLN A 893 -11.47 51.08 28.92
CA GLN A 893 -10.53 51.95 28.20
C GLN A 893 -9.07 51.68 28.61
N LYS A 894 -8.81 51.34 29.89
CA LYS A 894 -7.46 51.03 30.37
C LYS A 894 -6.88 49.80 29.66
N SER A 895 -7.59 48.67 29.69
CA SER A 895 -7.16 47.43 29.04
C SER A 895 -7.11 47.56 27.52
N TYR A 896 -8.04 48.34 26.94
CA TYR A 896 -8.03 48.63 25.51
C TYR A 896 -6.76 49.39 25.10
N LEU A 897 -6.32 50.38 25.89
CA LEU A 897 -5.06 51.08 25.67
C LEU A 897 -3.84 50.16 25.86
N GLU A 898 -3.82 49.30 26.89
CA GLU A 898 -2.76 48.30 27.09
C GLU A 898 -2.62 47.41 25.85
N LEU A 899 -3.74 46.94 25.29
CA LEU A 899 -3.76 46.10 24.08
C LEU A 899 -3.26 46.87 22.84
N LEU A 900 -3.67 48.12 22.64
CA LEU A 900 -3.19 48.95 21.52
C LEU A 900 -1.71 49.30 21.63
N ASN A 901 -1.18 49.41 22.85
CA ASN A 901 0.24 49.69 23.10
C ASN A 901 1.11 48.43 23.21
N HIS A 902 0.53 47.23 23.31
CA HIS A 902 1.27 45.98 23.42
C HIS A 902 2.29 45.81 22.29
N SER A 903 3.58 45.60 22.63
CA SER A 903 4.68 45.57 21.66
C SER A 903 4.53 44.46 20.62
N ASP A 904 4.15 43.26 21.09
CA ASP A 904 4.14 42.05 20.26
C ASP A 904 2.87 41.90 19.43
N LEU A 905 1.82 42.68 19.71
CA LEU A 905 0.56 42.60 18.96
C LEU A 905 0.73 43.27 17.59
N SER A 906 0.47 42.51 16.53
CA SER A 906 0.66 42.99 15.17
C SER A 906 -0.25 44.18 14.83
N LEU A 907 0.27 45.10 14.01
CA LEU A 907 -0.46 46.30 13.56
C LEU A 907 -1.79 45.94 12.86
N LYS A 908 -1.83 44.81 12.14
CA LYS A 908 -3.05 44.32 11.49
C LYS A 908 -4.12 43.97 12.52
N LEU A 909 -3.78 43.21 13.56
CA LEU A 909 -4.75 42.83 14.60
C LEU A 909 -5.18 44.05 15.43
N LYS A 910 -4.27 44.98 15.74
CA LYS A 910 -4.63 46.26 16.39
C LYS A 910 -5.74 47.01 15.63
N LYS A 911 -5.62 47.10 14.30
CA LYS A 911 -6.64 47.73 13.44
C LYS A 911 -7.99 46.99 13.49
N GLU A 912 -8.00 45.66 13.50
CA GLU A 912 -9.24 44.89 13.62
C GLU A 912 -9.90 45.05 14.99
N VAL A 913 -9.11 45.12 16.06
CA VAL A 913 -9.61 45.45 17.41
C VAL A 913 -10.23 46.85 17.43
N ILE A 914 -9.57 47.85 16.83
CA ILE A 914 -10.08 49.23 16.74
C ILE A 914 -11.44 49.29 16.05
N LYS A 915 -11.62 48.57 14.95
CA LYS A 915 -12.91 48.49 14.25
C LYS A 915 -14.01 47.92 15.15
N LYS A 916 -13.70 46.81 15.84
CA LYS A 916 -14.67 46.02 16.62
C LYS A 916 -15.14 46.74 17.89
N VAL A 917 -14.23 47.31 18.68
CA VAL A 917 -14.54 47.87 20.01
C VAL A 917 -15.28 49.20 19.90
N GLY A 918 -16.38 49.37 20.64
CA GLY A 918 -17.18 50.59 20.70
C GLY A 918 -16.63 51.67 21.64
N THR A 919 -15.76 51.30 22.59
CA THR A 919 -15.15 52.19 23.57
C THR A 919 -14.37 53.32 22.91
N LYS A 920 -14.72 54.57 23.25
CA LYS A 920 -14.01 55.75 22.77
C LYS A 920 -12.82 56.07 23.67
N ILE A 921 -11.68 56.39 23.05
CA ILE A 921 -10.48 56.84 23.73
C ILE A 921 -10.66 58.31 24.12
N SER A 922 -10.60 58.59 25.42
CA SER A 922 -10.79 59.93 25.99
C SER A 922 -9.63 60.87 25.70
N ASP A 923 -8.40 60.34 25.71
CA ASP A 923 -7.14 61.04 25.47
C ASP A 923 -6.28 60.22 24.51
N ILE A 924 -6.18 60.70 23.26
CA ILE A 924 -5.45 60.01 22.20
C ILE A 924 -3.92 60.05 22.40
N SER A 925 -3.41 60.94 23.27
CA SER A 925 -1.96 61.07 23.52
C SER A 925 -1.35 59.86 24.22
N LEU A 926 -2.18 58.99 24.80
CA LEU A 926 -1.77 57.74 25.44
C LEU A 926 -1.46 56.60 24.44
N ILE A 927 -1.69 56.81 23.14
CA ILE A 927 -1.33 55.84 22.11
C ILE A 927 0.14 56.02 21.72
N GLU A 928 0.94 54.98 21.93
CA GLU A 928 2.39 55.03 21.69
C GLU A 928 2.75 54.90 20.20
N ASN A 929 1.92 54.19 19.42
CA ASN A 929 2.17 53.95 18.00
C ASN A 929 1.45 54.98 17.11
N ASP A 930 2.21 55.98 16.65
CA ASP A 930 1.72 57.07 15.80
C ASP A 930 1.00 56.58 14.52
N ASN A 931 1.35 55.40 13.97
CA ASN A 931 0.72 54.84 12.76
C ASN A 931 -0.74 54.41 12.97
N LEU A 932 -1.22 54.32 14.21
CA LEU A 932 -2.60 53.97 14.53
C LEU A 932 -3.50 55.20 14.64
N LEU A 933 -2.93 56.40 14.85
CA LEU A 933 -3.70 57.60 15.18
C LEU A 933 -4.69 57.98 14.08
N SER A 934 -4.26 57.97 12.81
CA SER A 934 -5.14 58.25 11.66
C SER A 934 -6.31 57.26 11.61
N TYR A 935 -6.00 55.98 11.78
CA TYR A 935 -6.97 54.89 11.73
C TYR A 935 -8.00 54.94 12.86
N ILE A 936 -7.57 55.28 14.08
CA ILE A 936 -8.44 55.46 15.24
C ILE A 936 -9.45 56.59 14.98
N ILE A 937 -8.98 57.70 14.39
CA ILE A 937 -9.81 58.88 14.09
C ILE A 937 -10.79 58.58 12.95
N GLU A 938 -10.34 57.95 11.86
CA GLU A 938 -11.18 57.52 10.75
C GLU A 938 -12.34 56.62 11.19
N ASN A 939 -12.09 55.74 12.17
CA ASN A 939 -13.10 54.84 12.72
C ASN A 939 -13.94 55.47 13.85
N ASN A 940 -13.82 56.78 14.10
CA ASN A 940 -14.56 57.53 15.13
C ASN A 940 -14.38 56.97 16.57
N LYS A 941 -13.18 56.46 16.89
CA LYS A 941 -12.88 55.79 18.16
C LYS A 941 -12.25 56.69 19.23
N ILE A 942 -12.32 58.00 19.05
CA ILE A 942 -11.93 59.00 20.07
C ILE A 942 -13.13 59.84 20.50
N GLU A 943 -13.04 60.40 21.69
CA GLU A 943 -13.96 61.44 22.13
C GLU A 943 -13.74 62.73 21.34
N ALA A 944 -14.85 63.38 20.96
CA ALA A 944 -14.85 64.62 20.19
C ALA A 944 -14.42 65.83 21.05
N LYS A 945 -13.11 65.92 21.29
CA LYS A 945 -12.44 67.00 22.04
C LYS A 945 -11.39 67.67 21.16
N TRP A 946 -11.27 68.98 21.25
CA TRP A 946 -10.24 69.74 20.54
C TRP A 946 -8.82 69.27 20.89
N GLY A 947 -8.57 68.87 22.14
CA GLY A 947 -7.28 68.32 22.56
C GLY A 947 -6.84 67.08 21.78
N ASN A 948 -7.78 66.18 21.46
CA ASN A 948 -7.46 64.97 20.69
C ASN A 948 -7.13 65.28 19.22
N LEU A 949 -7.92 66.15 18.58
CA LEU A 949 -7.65 66.59 17.21
C LEU A 949 -6.35 67.41 17.11
N PHE A 950 -6.07 68.24 18.12
CA PHE A 950 -4.86 69.04 18.17
C PHE A 950 -3.60 68.18 18.37
N PHE A 951 -3.66 67.17 19.25
CA PHE A 951 -2.55 66.24 19.41
C PHE A 951 -2.24 65.52 18.09
N PHE A 952 -3.29 65.03 17.40
CA PHE A 952 -3.13 64.39 16.11
C PHE A 952 -2.58 65.33 15.03
N PHE A 953 -3.03 66.59 15.02
CA PHE A 953 -2.50 67.63 14.14
C PHE A 953 -1.00 67.85 14.36
N LYS A 954 -0.54 67.98 15.62
CA LYS A 954 0.89 68.10 15.94
C LYS A 954 1.71 66.90 15.49
N LYS A 955 1.18 65.69 15.68
CA LYS A 955 1.82 64.45 15.22
C LYS A 955 1.85 64.32 13.69
N SER A 956 0.96 65.02 13.00
CA SER A 956 0.85 65.04 11.54
C SER A 956 1.66 66.17 10.90
N GLU A 957 2.75 66.61 11.53
CA GLU A 957 3.60 67.73 11.06
C GLU A 957 2.80 69.02 10.80
N ASP A 958 1.85 69.34 11.68
CA ASP A 958 0.98 70.51 11.57
C ASP A 958 0.15 70.56 10.27
N LYS A 959 -0.24 69.38 9.74
CA LYS A 959 -1.15 69.23 8.59
C LYS A 959 -2.53 68.79 9.04
N LEU A 960 -3.56 69.41 8.45
CA LEU A 960 -4.94 68.97 8.59
C LEU A 960 -5.21 67.82 7.61
N LEU A 961 -5.22 66.58 8.11
CA LEU A 961 -5.43 65.38 7.30
C LEU A 961 -6.93 65.06 7.10
N ASP A 962 -7.26 64.33 6.03
CA ASP A 962 -8.62 63.89 5.69
C ASP A 962 -9.32 63.13 6.81
N SER A 963 -8.57 62.37 7.63
CA SER A 963 -9.11 61.67 8.80
C SER A 963 -9.73 62.64 9.82
N SER A 964 -9.10 63.79 10.06
CA SER A 964 -9.64 64.84 10.93
C SER A 964 -10.87 65.50 10.32
N ILE A 965 -10.83 65.74 9.01
CA ILE A 965 -11.93 66.34 8.25
C ILE A 965 -13.15 65.41 8.28
N GLY A 966 -12.96 64.12 7.98
CA GLY A 966 -14.00 63.10 8.06
C GLY A 966 -14.57 62.95 9.47
N PHE A 967 -13.72 62.98 10.50
CA PHE A 967 -14.17 62.94 11.90
C PHE A 967 -15.04 64.15 12.27
N ILE A 968 -14.67 65.35 11.79
CA ILE A 968 -15.44 66.59 11.97
C ILE A 968 -16.74 66.56 11.17
N ASN A 969 -16.72 66.01 9.94
CA ASN A 969 -17.90 65.92 9.09
C ASN A 969 -18.99 65.00 9.68
N ASN A 970 -18.64 64.13 10.63
CA ASN A 970 -19.65 63.50 11.48
C ASN A 970 -20.35 64.56 12.35
N ILE A 971 -21.63 64.81 12.04
CA ILE A 971 -22.42 65.88 12.65
C ILE A 971 -22.52 65.78 14.18
N GLU A 972 -22.48 64.58 14.76
CA GLU A 972 -22.50 64.42 16.23
C GLU A 972 -21.18 64.90 16.86
N ASN A 973 -20.06 64.62 16.20
CA ASN A 973 -18.75 65.09 16.64
C ASN A 973 -18.65 66.61 16.50
N ALA A 974 -19.06 67.18 15.37
CA ALA A 974 -19.12 68.63 15.18
C ALA A 974 -19.97 69.31 16.26
N ASN A 975 -21.14 68.75 16.59
CA ASN A 975 -22.01 69.27 17.67
C ASN A 975 -21.34 69.22 19.04
N LYS A 976 -20.59 68.16 19.35
CA LYS A 976 -19.85 68.06 20.62
C LYS A 976 -18.70 69.06 20.67
N LEU A 977 -17.93 69.17 19.58
CA LEU A 977 -16.84 70.12 19.45
C LEU A 977 -17.32 71.58 19.55
N ALA A 978 -18.46 71.90 18.93
CA ALA A 978 -19.08 73.23 18.94
C ALA A 978 -19.39 73.78 20.35
N LYS A 979 -19.52 72.90 21.35
CA LYS A 979 -19.84 73.29 22.73
C LYS A 979 -18.65 73.91 23.48
N VAL A 980 -17.43 73.70 23.00
CA VAL A 980 -16.20 74.11 23.68
C VAL A 980 -15.39 74.99 22.73
N LYS A 981 -14.98 76.17 23.19
CA LYS A 981 -14.07 77.03 22.44
C LYS A 981 -12.70 76.36 22.28
N ILE A 982 -12.09 76.53 21.12
CA ILE A 982 -10.71 76.07 20.88
C ILE A 982 -9.79 76.86 21.82
N PRO A 983 -8.88 76.21 22.57
CA PRO A 983 -7.94 76.90 23.44
C PRO A 983 -7.10 77.93 22.69
N THR A 984 -6.83 79.08 23.33
CA THR A 984 -6.05 80.17 22.73
C THR A 984 -4.54 80.02 22.94
N GLU A 985 -4.09 79.31 23.99
CA GLU A 985 -2.67 79.17 24.34
C GLU A 985 -2.35 77.82 24.99
N VAL A 986 -1.26 77.17 24.53
CA VAL A 986 -0.48 76.16 25.28
C VAL A 986 0.98 76.27 24.82
N ASN A 987 1.89 76.67 25.73
CA ASN A 987 3.35 76.68 25.57
C ASN A 987 3.95 77.68 24.55
N ASP A 988 3.67 78.98 24.66
CA ASP A 988 4.35 80.12 24.00
C ASP A 988 4.42 80.15 22.45
N GLU A 989 4.00 79.09 21.74
CA GLU A 989 3.89 79.03 20.28
C GLU A 989 2.42 79.04 19.82
N ASN A 990 2.08 79.91 18.85
CA ASN A 990 0.72 80.10 18.33
C ASN A 990 0.28 78.97 17.35
N ILE A 991 0.50 77.70 17.71
CA ILE A 991 0.17 76.53 16.88
C ILE A 991 -1.36 76.34 16.78
N PHE A 992 -2.12 76.66 17.84
CA PHE A 992 -3.59 76.64 17.78
C PHE A 992 -4.15 77.65 16.78
N GLY A 993 -3.49 78.79 16.60
CA GLY A 993 -3.83 79.76 15.56
C GLY A 993 -3.65 79.19 14.16
N VAL A 994 -2.55 78.46 13.91
CA VAL A 994 -2.31 77.76 12.64
C VAL A 994 -3.39 76.70 12.40
N PHE A 995 -3.66 75.86 13.39
CA PHE A 995 -4.71 74.84 13.32
C PHE A 995 -6.09 75.44 13.01
N CYS A 996 -6.47 76.51 13.70
CA CYS A 996 -7.75 77.20 13.44
C CYS A 996 -7.80 77.82 12.06
N LYS A 997 -6.70 78.46 11.62
CA LYS A 997 -6.62 79.06 10.29
C LYS A 997 -6.78 78.00 9.20
N LEU A 998 -6.18 76.82 9.35
CA LEU A 998 -6.36 75.70 8.41
C LEU A 998 -7.81 75.16 8.43
N LEU A 999 -8.43 75.03 9.61
CA LEU A 999 -9.84 74.59 9.71
C LEU A 999 -10.80 75.55 9.00
N ILE A 1000 -10.68 76.86 9.23
CA ILE A 1000 -11.59 77.85 8.62
C ILE A 1000 -11.32 78.08 7.13
N LEU A 1001 -10.16 77.66 6.63
CA LEU A 1001 -9.81 77.71 5.20
C LEU A 1001 -10.03 76.37 4.47
N SER A 1002 -10.50 75.34 5.18
CA SER A 1002 -10.74 74.02 4.59
C SER A 1002 -12.07 73.97 3.85
N ASN A 1003 -12.00 73.71 2.55
CA ASN A 1003 -13.20 73.53 1.73
C ASN A 1003 -13.77 72.08 1.75
N ASP A 1004 -13.10 71.15 2.41
CA ASP A 1004 -13.52 69.74 2.47
C ASP A 1004 -14.42 69.43 3.69
N ILE A 1005 -14.50 70.36 4.64
CA ILE A 1005 -15.45 70.28 5.75
C ILE A 1005 -16.86 70.62 5.23
N GLU A 1006 -17.84 69.77 5.47
CA GLU A 1006 -19.23 69.96 5.04
C GLU A 1006 -19.85 71.22 5.68
N ASN A 1007 -20.69 71.94 4.93
CA ASN A 1007 -21.21 73.27 5.31
C ASN A 1007 -21.90 73.29 6.70
N LYS A 1008 -22.64 72.25 7.06
CA LYS A 1008 -23.28 72.14 8.39
C LYS A 1008 -22.27 71.98 9.51
N SER A 1009 -21.29 71.08 9.34
CA SER A 1009 -20.24 70.84 10.32
C SER A 1009 -19.32 72.06 10.44
N PHE A 1010 -19.06 72.73 9.32
CA PHE A 1010 -18.30 73.98 9.26
C PHE A 1010 -18.99 75.12 10.04
N ASP A 1011 -20.29 75.36 9.85
CA ASP A 1011 -21.05 76.35 10.63
C ASP A 1011 -21.04 76.03 12.13
N LEU A 1012 -21.08 74.75 12.51
CA LEU A 1012 -20.99 74.33 13.92
C LEU A 1012 -19.60 74.60 14.51
N ILE A 1013 -18.53 74.11 13.89
CA ILE A 1013 -17.18 74.23 14.46
C ILE A 1013 -16.66 75.66 14.43
N THR A 1014 -17.09 76.49 13.49
CA THR A 1014 -16.70 77.91 13.44
C THR A 1014 -17.17 78.66 14.69
N ASN A 1015 -18.27 78.26 15.33
CA ASN A 1015 -18.63 78.77 16.66
C ASN A 1015 -17.61 78.45 17.76
N SER A 1016 -16.71 77.49 17.56
CA SER A 1016 -15.64 77.16 18.50
C SER A 1016 -14.40 78.04 18.33
N VAL A 1017 -14.25 78.71 17.20
CA VAL A 1017 -13.08 79.54 16.90
C VAL A 1017 -13.12 80.80 17.78
N PRO A 1018 -12.04 81.11 18.53
CA PRO A 1018 -12.00 82.31 19.37
C PRO A 1018 -11.43 83.54 18.65
N TRP A 1019 -10.71 83.37 17.54
CA TRP A 1019 -10.06 84.47 16.81
C TRP A 1019 -10.96 85.11 15.76
N LYS A 1020 -10.70 86.40 15.53
CA LYS A 1020 -11.14 87.13 14.34
C LYS A 1020 -9.94 87.35 13.43
N TYR A 1021 -10.18 87.33 12.12
CA TYR A 1021 -9.12 87.47 11.13
C TYR A 1021 -9.42 88.60 10.16
N SER A 1022 -8.41 89.42 9.87
CA SER A 1022 -8.40 90.32 8.71
C SER A 1022 -7.60 89.67 7.58
N GLY A 1023 -7.89 90.02 6.34
CA GLY A 1023 -7.08 89.55 5.21
C GLY A 1023 -7.14 88.03 4.95
N LEU A 1024 -8.21 87.35 5.32
CA LEU A 1024 -8.35 85.91 5.04
C LEU A 1024 -8.43 85.68 3.53
N ASN A 1025 -7.54 84.83 3.00
CA ASN A 1025 -7.68 84.36 1.62
C ASN A 1025 -8.88 83.41 1.54
N ILE A 1026 -9.94 83.84 0.87
CA ILE A 1026 -11.19 83.08 0.69
C ILE A 1026 -11.32 82.48 -0.71
N ASP A 1027 -10.26 82.49 -1.53
CA ASP A 1027 -10.28 82.13 -2.96
C ASP A 1027 -10.73 80.69 -3.22
N ASN A 1028 -10.52 79.81 -2.24
CA ASN A 1028 -10.87 78.40 -2.33
C ASN A 1028 -12.12 78.01 -1.53
N LEU A 1029 -12.74 78.93 -0.80
CA LEU A 1029 -13.96 78.67 -0.02
C LEU A 1029 -15.21 78.89 -0.86
N ASP A 1030 -16.22 78.04 -0.65
CA ASP A 1030 -17.56 78.21 -1.20
C ASP A 1030 -18.35 79.31 -0.48
N LYS A 1031 -19.40 79.81 -1.14
CA LYS A 1031 -20.18 80.95 -0.65
C LYS A 1031 -20.85 80.67 0.70
N GLU A 1032 -21.35 79.46 0.93
CA GLU A 1032 -22.04 79.12 2.19
C GLU A 1032 -21.10 79.13 3.40
N LYS A 1033 -19.83 78.73 3.23
CA LYS A 1033 -18.82 78.83 4.30
C LYS A 1033 -18.42 80.25 4.57
N VAL A 1034 -18.22 81.07 3.53
CA VAL A 1034 -17.97 82.50 3.69
C VAL A 1034 -19.12 83.14 4.50
N ASN A 1035 -20.36 82.80 4.18
CA ASN A 1035 -21.53 83.26 4.94
C ASN A 1035 -21.51 82.78 6.40
N SER A 1036 -21.07 81.54 6.65
CA SER A 1036 -20.91 80.99 8.01
C SER A 1036 -19.84 81.75 8.81
N LEU A 1037 -18.71 82.10 8.18
CA LEU A 1037 -17.65 82.90 8.80
C LEU A 1037 -18.13 84.32 9.17
N ILE A 1038 -18.94 84.95 8.31
CA ILE A 1038 -19.55 86.26 8.58
C ILE A 1038 -20.59 86.14 9.69
N LYS A 1039 -21.49 85.16 9.59
CA LYS A 1039 -22.56 84.88 10.57
C LYS A 1039 -21.98 84.69 11.98
N ASN A 1040 -20.90 83.91 12.09
CA ASN A 1040 -20.23 83.56 13.35
C ASN A 1040 -19.14 84.58 13.75
N ARG A 1041 -19.06 85.74 13.08
CA ARG A 1041 -18.19 86.89 13.40
C ARG A 1041 -16.68 86.57 13.41
N ILE A 1042 -16.24 85.68 12.54
CA ILE A 1042 -14.82 85.31 12.39
C ILE A 1042 -14.09 86.31 11.49
N ILE A 1043 -14.75 86.84 10.46
CA ILE A 1043 -14.16 87.87 9.59
C ILE A 1043 -14.20 89.21 10.32
N SER A 1044 -13.06 89.89 10.40
CA SER A 1044 -12.95 91.21 11.04
C SER A 1044 -13.54 92.30 10.13
N PRO A 1045 -14.30 93.27 10.68
CA PRO A 1045 -14.87 94.37 9.91
C PRO A 1045 -13.80 95.41 9.58
N THR A 1046 -12.97 95.10 8.58
CA THR A 1046 -11.87 95.94 8.08
C THR A 1046 -12.05 96.19 6.60
N ILE A 1047 -11.47 97.27 6.08
CA ILE A 1047 -11.52 97.61 4.64
C ILE A 1047 -10.89 96.49 3.80
N GLU A 1048 -9.77 95.95 4.27
CA GLU A 1048 -9.10 94.81 3.65
C GLU A 1048 -10.06 93.60 3.49
N SER A 1049 -10.78 93.24 4.55
CA SER A 1049 -11.73 92.11 4.50
C SER A 1049 -12.94 92.39 3.61
N PHE A 1050 -13.42 93.63 3.59
CA PHE A 1050 -14.48 94.06 2.68
C PHE A 1050 -14.05 93.97 1.21
N ASN A 1051 -12.86 94.45 0.87
CA ASN A 1051 -12.33 94.42 -0.49
C ASN A 1051 -12.09 92.97 -0.97
N ILE A 1052 -11.50 92.12 -0.14
CA ILE A 1052 -11.31 90.69 -0.47
C ILE A 1052 -12.65 89.99 -0.73
N LEU A 1053 -13.66 90.24 0.11
CA LEU A 1053 -15.00 89.71 -0.13
C LEU A 1053 -15.62 90.29 -1.40
N LYS A 1054 -15.41 91.58 -1.67
CA LYS A 1054 -15.98 92.27 -2.82
C LYS A 1054 -15.45 91.71 -4.14
N GLU A 1055 -14.15 91.44 -4.24
CA GLU A 1055 -13.52 90.88 -5.45
C GLU A 1055 -14.12 89.53 -5.87
N LYS A 1056 -14.48 88.67 -4.90
CA LYS A 1056 -14.94 87.31 -5.18
C LYS A 1056 -16.45 87.09 -5.01
N TYR A 1057 -17.03 87.66 -3.96
CA TYR A 1057 -18.43 87.49 -3.56
C TYR A 1057 -19.05 88.84 -3.15
N GLN A 1058 -19.35 89.70 -4.12
CA GLN A 1058 -19.86 91.06 -3.87
C GLN A 1058 -21.03 91.13 -2.87
N THR A 1059 -21.98 90.18 -2.91
CA THR A 1059 -23.09 90.14 -1.93
C THR A 1059 -22.60 89.88 -0.50
N ALA A 1060 -21.55 89.07 -0.32
CA ALA A 1060 -20.98 88.75 0.99
C ALA A 1060 -20.23 89.94 1.63
N ALA A 1061 -19.63 90.82 0.80
CA ALA A 1061 -19.06 92.08 1.29
C ALA A 1061 -20.13 92.97 1.91
N ILE A 1062 -21.31 93.05 1.27
CA ILE A 1062 -22.46 93.78 1.80
C ILE A 1062 -23.05 93.07 3.03
N GLU A 1063 -23.14 91.74 3.06
CA GLU A 1063 -23.56 90.99 4.26
C GLU A 1063 -22.62 91.24 5.47
N LEU A 1064 -21.30 91.31 5.24
CA LEU A 1064 -20.33 91.67 6.28
C LEU A 1064 -20.58 93.10 6.79
N LEU A 1065 -20.83 94.04 5.86
CA LEU A 1065 -21.16 95.42 6.18
C LEU A 1065 -22.45 95.51 7.00
N GLU A 1066 -23.51 94.82 6.60
CA GLU A 1066 -24.78 94.77 7.33
C GLU A 1066 -24.61 94.20 8.74
N LYS A 1067 -23.81 93.15 8.89
CA LYS A 1067 -23.51 92.51 10.17
C LYS A 1067 -22.73 93.41 11.12
N HIS A 1068 -21.83 94.23 10.59
CA HIS A 1068 -20.91 95.12 11.32
C HIS A 1068 -21.09 96.59 10.94
N LYS A 1069 -22.35 97.01 10.77
CA LYS A 1069 -22.68 98.34 10.25
C LYS A 1069 -22.09 99.49 11.07
N SER A 1070 -21.99 99.32 12.39
CA SER A 1070 -21.39 100.32 13.28
C SER A 1070 -19.90 100.53 13.02
N GLU A 1071 -19.18 99.46 12.71
CA GLU A 1071 -17.75 99.50 12.42
C GLU A 1071 -17.51 100.11 11.03
N PHE A 1072 -18.27 99.70 10.02
CA PHE A 1072 -18.11 100.24 8.67
C PHE A 1072 -18.56 101.70 8.52
N ILE A 1073 -19.55 102.17 9.29
CA ILE A 1073 -19.89 103.60 9.33
C ILE A 1073 -18.72 104.44 9.85
N LYS A 1074 -17.88 103.92 10.75
CA LYS A 1074 -16.66 104.63 11.22
C LYS A 1074 -15.56 104.65 10.15
N LEU A 1075 -15.55 103.66 9.25
CA LEU A 1075 -14.57 103.51 8.17
C LEU A 1075 -15.09 104.05 6.83
N ILE A 1076 -16.19 104.81 6.84
CA ILE A 1076 -16.93 105.19 5.63
C ILE A 1076 -16.12 106.07 4.68
N GLU A 1077 -15.21 106.90 5.20
CA GLU A 1077 -14.34 107.77 4.40
C GLU A 1077 -13.27 106.98 3.64
N GLU A 1078 -12.92 105.79 4.11
CA GLU A 1078 -11.91 104.91 3.52
C GLU A 1078 -12.53 103.82 2.62
N LEU A 1079 -13.86 103.67 2.65
CA LEU A 1079 -14.61 102.70 1.87
C LEU A 1079 -14.78 103.16 0.40
N VAL A 1080 -14.29 102.34 -0.54
CA VAL A 1080 -14.47 102.58 -1.98
C VAL A 1080 -15.65 101.76 -2.49
N LEU A 1081 -16.81 102.41 -2.54
CA LEU A 1081 -18.05 101.82 -3.07
C LEU A 1081 -18.19 102.11 -4.56
N ASP A 1082 -18.55 101.09 -5.34
CA ASP A 1082 -18.92 101.26 -6.74
C ASP A 1082 -20.43 101.34 -6.93
N GLU A 1083 -20.87 101.51 -8.18
CA GLU A 1083 -22.27 101.67 -8.54
C GLU A 1083 -23.13 100.44 -8.19
N ASN A 1084 -22.56 99.24 -8.16
CA ASN A 1084 -23.27 97.99 -7.85
C ASN A 1084 -23.35 97.75 -6.34
N ASP A 1085 -22.30 98.09 -5.59
CA ASP A 1085 -22.32 98.05 -4.12
C ASP A 1085 -23.41 98.98 -3.58
N LEU A 1086 -23.48 100.19 -4.15
CA LEU A 1086 -24.48 101.17 -3.76
C LEU A 1086 -25.90 100.68 -4.07
N GLU A 1087 -26.11 99.98 -5.18
CA GLU A 1087 -27.39 99.36 -5.50
C GLU A 1087 -27.82 98.36 -4.43
N LEU A 1088 -26.89 97.48 -4.00
CA LEU A 1088 -27.13 96.49 -2.95
C LEU A 1088 -27.40 97.15 -1.58
N ILE A 1089 -26.65 98.19 -1.24
CA ILE A 1089 -26.85 98.99 -0.01
C ILE A 1089 -28.23 99.65 -0.02
N LEU A 1090 -28.64 100.26 -1.14
CA LEU A 1090 -29.95 100.90 -1.27
C LEU A 1090 -31.11 99.90 -1.20
N LYS A 1091 -30.90 98.67 -1.71
CA LYS A 1091 -31.85 97.54 -1.61
C LYS A 1091 -31.88 96.87 -0.24
N SER A 1092 -30.85 97.06 0.59
CA SER A 1092 -30.75 96.43 1.92
C SER A 1092 -32.01 96.66 2.77
N THR A 1093 -32.46 95.61 3.45
CA THR A 1093 -33.53 95.70 4.46
C THR A 1093 -32.97 95.81 5.89
N VAL A 1094 -31.66 95.57 6.07
CA VAL A 1094 -30.97 95.64 7.37
C VAL A 1094 -30.56 97.07 7.70
N LEU A 1095 -30.17 97.84 6.68
CA LEU A 1095 -29.82 99.25 6.82
C LEU A 1095 -31.07 100.13 6.79
N ASN A 1096 -31.20 101.05 7.74
CA ASN A 1096 -32.25 102.06 7.70
C ASN A 1096 -31.90 103.18 6.70
N ASN A 1097 -32.87 104.03 6.34
CA ASN A 1097 -32.66 105.08 5.35
C ASN A 1097 -31.58 106.10 5.75
N ILE A 1098 -31.40 106.38 7.05
CA ILE A 1098 -30.34 107.28 7.54
C ILE A 1098 -28.95 106.65 7.33
N GLU A 1099 -28.82 105.35 7.60
CA GLU A 1099 -27.59 104.58 7.36
C GLU A 1099 -27.28 104.52 5.86
N LYS A 1100 -28.29 104.25 5.01
CA LYS A 1100 -28.16 104.29 3.55
C LYS A 1100 -27.71 105.65 3.04
N LEU A 1101 -28.23 106.74 3.63
CA LEU A 1101 -27.87 108.10 3.26
C LEU A 1101 -26.38 108.37 3.51
N LYS A 1102 -25.83 107.90 4.64
CA LYS A 1102 -24.39 108.05 4.93
C LYS A 1102 -23.51 107.39 3.87
N PHE A 1103 -23.86 106.17 3.43
CA PHE A 1103 -23.14 105.48 2.36
C PHE A 1103 -23.35 106.14 0.98
N LEU A 1104 -24.52 106.71 0.73
CA LEU A 1104 -24.78 107.50 -0.47
C LEU A 1104 -23.90 108.75 -0.52
N GLU A 1105 -23.77 109.47 0.60
CA GLU A 1105 -22.99 110.71 0.71
C GLU A 1105 -21.48 110.48 0.55
N SER A 1106 -20.97 109.28 0.83
CA SER A 1106 -19.58 108.91 0.55
C SER A 1106 -19.29 108.64 -0.93
N CYS A 1107 -20.31 108.45 -1.77
CA CYS A 1107 -20.13 108.17 -3.20
C CYS A 1107 -20.10 109.46 -4.03
N SER A 1108 -19.28 109.50 -5.07
CA SER A 1108 -19.30 110.60 -6.04
C SER A 1108 -20.61 110.58 -6.85
N ASN A 1109 -21.12 111.75 -7.25
CA ASN A 1109 -22.31 111.82 -8.12
C ASN A 1109 -22.15 111.01 -9.41
N ASN A 1110 -20.92 110.89 -9.94
CA ASN A 1110 -20.62 110.06 -11.11
C ASN A 1110 -20.81 108.57 -10.82
N THR A 1111 -20.32 108.08 -9.69
CA THR A 1111 -20.52 106.68 -9.24
C THR A 1111 -22.01 106.37 -9.07
N ILE A 1112 -22.76 107.29 -8.46
CA ILE A 1112 -24.20 107.13 -8.27
C ILE A 1112 -24.93 107.09 -9.62
N ALA A 1113 -24.54 107.97 -10.55
CA ALA A 1113 -25.17 108.08 -11.86
C ALA A 1113 -24.82 106.96 -12.85
N SER A 1114 -23.75 106.21 -12.59
CA SER A 1114 -23.26 105.16 -13.48
C SER A 1114 -24.19 103.95 -13.56
N ASN A 1115 -25.02 103.71 -12.54
CA ASN A 1115 -26.06 102.69 -12.54
C ASN A 1115 -27.46 103.33 -12.44
N PHE A 1116 -28.29 103.10 -13.46
CA PHE A 1116 -29.62 103.70 -13.55
C PHE A 1116 -30.59 103.23 -12.45
N GLU A 1117 -30.40 102.02 -11.90
CA GLU A 1117 -31.23 101.53 -10.79
C GLU A 1117 -30.98 102.33 -9.51
N ASN A 1118 -29.78 102.87 -9.29
CA ASN A 1118 -29.51 103.74 -8.13
C ASN A 1118 -30.41 104.98 -8.14
N PHE A 1119 -30.52 105.69 -9.26
CA PHE A 1119 -31.44 106.84 -9.35
C PHE A 1119 -32.90 106.46 -9.15
N LYS A 1120 -33.31 105.29 -9.66
CA LYS A 1120 -34.67 104.80 -9.46
C LYS A 1120 -34.94 104.49 -7.99
N LEU A 1121 -34.04 103.78 -7.30
CA LEU A 1121 -34.14 103.47 -5.87
C LEU A 1121 -34.12 104.74 -5.02
N ILE A 1122 -33.19 105.67 -5.28
CA ILE A 1122 -33.11 106.97 -4.60
C ILE A 1122 -34.41 107.76 -4.81
N SER A 1123 -34.95 107.78 -6.03
CA SER A 1123 -36.22 108.47 -6.32
C SER A 1123 -37.39 107.91 -5.52
N GLN A 1124 -37.43 106.58 -5.32
CA GLN A 1124 -38.47 105.92 -4.54
C GLN A 1124 -38.31 106.21 -3.05
N ILE A 1125 -37.08 106.16 -2.53
CA ILE A 1125 -36.79 106.49 -1.12
C ILE A 1125 -37.18 107.96 -0.83
N LEU A 1126 -36.79 108.91 -1.69
CA LEU A 1126 -37.14 110.34 -1.54
C LEU A 1126 -38.64 110.63 -1.57
N LEU A 1127 -39.42 109.85 -2.34
CA LEU A 1127 -40.86 110.01 -2.39
C LEU A 1127 -41.54 109.51 -1.11
N ASN A 1128 -41.01 108.45 -0.51
CA ASN A 1128 -41.58 107.76 0.64
C ASN A 1128 -41.08 108.28 1.99
N ASP A 1129 -39.86 108.83 2.04
CA ASP A 1129 -39.22 109.31 3.26
C ASP A 1129 -38.66 110.72 3.10
N ASN A 1130 -39.37 111.70 3.68
CA ASN A 1130 -38.98 113.11 3.61
C ASN A 1130 -37.71 113.43 4.44
N SER A 1131 -37.24 112.51 5.29
CA SER A 1131 -36.00 112.70 6.07
C SER A 1131 -34.75 112.36 5.26
N PHE A 1132 -34.88 111.57 4.20
CA PHE A 1132 -33.78 111.24 3.28
C PHE A 1132 -33.51 112.45 2.38
N ARG A 1133 -32.50 113.26 2.68
CA ARG A 1133 -32.18 114.50 1.93
C ARG A 1133 -30.88 114.34 1.18
N ILE A 1134 -30.93 114.47 -0.14
CA ILE A 1134 -29.74 114.43 -1.00
C ILE A 1134 -29.29 115.85 -1.37
N ASN A 1135 -28.04 116.00 -1.79
CA ASN A 1135 -27.50 117.28 -2.24
C ASN A 1135 -28.21 117.78 -3.51
N GLU A 1136 -28.19 119.10 -3.73
CA GLU A 1136 -28.94 119.75 -4.81
C GLU A 1136 -28.47 119.31 -6.21
N LEU A 1137 -27.18 119.07 -6.39
CA LEU A 1137 -26.62 118.59 -7.66
C LEU A 1137 -27.19 117.20 -8.03
N LEU A 1138 -27.14 116.24 -7.10
CA LEU A 1138 -27.65 114.89 -7.30
C LEU A 1138 -29.18 114.91 -7.47
N PHE A 1139 -29.87 115.78 -6.75
CA PHE A 1139 -31.31 115.96 -6.92
C PHE A 1139 -31.66 116.43 -8.33
N ASN A 1140 -30.95 117.45 -8.80
CA ASN A 1140 -31.14 118.01 -10.13
C ASN A 1140 -30.83 116.98 -11.23
N ASP A 1141 -29.74 116.23 -11.10
CA ASP A 1141 -29.38 115.16 -12.03
C ASP A 1141 -30.43 114.04 -12.05
N LEU A 1142 -30.97 113.65 -10.89
CA LEU A 1142 -32.00 112.62 -10.76
C LEU A 1142 -33.30 113.01 -11.49
N ILE A 1143 -33.77 114.25 -11.33
CA ILE A 1143 -35.05 114.69 -11.91
C ILE A 1143 -34.98 115.01 -13.41
N ILE A 1144 -33.80 115.24 -13.98
CA ILE A 1144 -33.63 115.37 -15.44
C ILE A 1144 -33.30 114.04 -16.12
N ASN A 1145 -32.91 113.00 -15.37
CA ASN A 1145 -32.53 111.71 -15.93
C ASN A 1145 -33.74 110.96 -16.52
N LYS A 1146 -33.69 110.66 -17.82
CA LYS A 1146 -34.78 109.99 -18.55
C LYS A 1146 -35.09 108.58 -18.05
N ASN A 1147 -34.14 107.92 -17.38
CA ASN A 1147 -34.30 106.57 -16.85
C ASN A 1147 -35.16 106.55 -15.57
N VAL A 1148 -35.35 107.68 -14.90
CA VAL A 1148 -36.29 107.79 -13.78
C VAL A 1148 -37.71 107.96 -14.36
N PRO A 1149 -38.72 107.21 -13.87
CA PRO A 1149 -40.08 107.34 -14.36
C PRO A 1149 -40.57 108.80 -14.32
N ILE A 1150 -41.20 109.27 -15.41
CA ILE A 1150 -41.70 110.65 -15.54
C ILE A 1150 -42.55 111.07 -14.35
N VAL A 1151 -43.40 110.17 -13.86
CA VAL A 1151 -44.26 110.42 -12.69
C VAL A 1151 -43.42 110.71 -11.44
N ASN A 1152 -42.36 109.96 -11.19
CA ASN A 1152 -41.47 110.19 -10.03
C ASN A 1152 -40.74 111.52 -10.17
N ARG A 1153 -40.26 111.85 -11.37
CA ARG A 1153 -39.58 113.12 -11.66
C ARG A 1153 -40.50 114.32 -11.43
N ILE A 1154 -41.75 114.25 -11.90
CA ILE A 1154 -42.76 115.32 -11.70
C ILE A 1154 -43.11 115.46 -10.22
N LYS A 1155 -43.34 114.36 -9.50
CA LYS A 1155 -43.62 114.40 -8.06
C LYS A 1155 -42.47 115.00 -7.24
N LEU A 1156 -41.23 114.61 -7.55
CA LEU A 1156 -40.04 115.15 -6.88
C LEU A 1156 -39.86 116.64 -7.18
N PHE A 1157 -40.03 117.04 -8.44
CA PHE A 1157 -39.99 118.45 -8.83
C PHE A 1157 -41.06 119.28 -8.11
N ASN A 1158 -42.30 118.78 -8.02
CA ASN A 1158 -43.37 119.45 -7.29
C ASN A 1158 -43.07 119.63 -5.80
N LYS A 1159 -42.44 118.62 -5.17
CA LYS A 1159 -42.02 118.69 -3.76
C LYS A 1159 -40.94 119.74 -3.51
N ASN A 1160 -40.10 120.07 -4.50
CA ASN A 1160 -38.89 120.91 -4.32
C ASN A 1160 -38.85 122.20 -5.17
N LEU A 1161 -40.00 122.65 -5.69
CA LEU A 1161 -40.12 123.78 -6.63
C LEU A 1161 -39.50 125.11 -6.14
N PHE A 1162 -39.41 125.32 -4.83
CA PHE A 1162 -39.07 126.64 -4.30
C PHE A 1162 -37.62 127.07 -4.56
N SER A 1163 -36.70 126.15 -4.82
CA SER A 1163 -35.27 126.43 -5.06
C SER A 1163 -34.83 126.46 -6.52
N THR A 1164 -35.69 126.14 -7.50
CA THR A 1164 -35.30 126.09 -8.92
C THR A 1164 -35.46 127.44 -9.64
N ASP A 1165 -34.47 127.83 -10.44
CA ASP A 1165 -34.49 129.00 -11.33
C ASP A 1165 -35.19 128.71 -12.67
N GLU A 1166 -35.51 129.76 -13.43
CA GLU A 1166 -36.24 129.63 -14.70
C GLU A 1166 -35.47 128.76 -15.72
N ALA A 1167 -34.14 128.86 -15.75
CA ALA A 1167 -33.29 128.09 -16.65
C ALA A 1167 -33.36 126.57 -16.35
N PHE A 1168 -33.36 126.18 -15.07
CA PHE A 1168 -33.50 124.79 -14.70
C PHE A 1168 -34.93 124.27 -14.93
N ILE A 1169 -35.96 125.08 -14.70
CA ILE A 1169 -37.35 124.73 -15.05
C ILE A 1169 -37.46 124.37 -16.54
N GLU A 1170 -36.84 125.17 -17.41
CA GLU A 1170 -36.77 124.86 -18.85
C GLU A 1170 -36.05 123.55 -19.12
N LYS A 1171 -34.87 123.36 -18.51
CA LYS A 1171 -34.09 122.14 -18.64
C LYS A 1171 -34.87 120.91 -18.19
N PHE A 1172 -35.60 121.00 -17.09
CA PHE A 1172 -36.46 119.93 -16.56
C PHE A 1172 -37.60 119.61 -17.53
N LEU A 1173 -38.38 120.62 -17.93
CA LEU A 1173 -39.53 120.45 -18.83
C LEU A 1173 -39.11 119.89 -20.21
N ASN A 1174 -37.97 120.33 -20.74
CA ASN A 1174 -37.42 119.82 -21.99
C ASN A 1174 -36.91 118.36 -21.89
N ASN A 1175 -36.55 117.88 -20.69
CA ASN A 1175 -36.09 116.51 -20.46
C ASN A 1175 -37.19 115.52 -20.04
N LEU A 1176 -38.45 115.97 -19.94
CA LEU A 1176 -39.61 115.09 -19.76
C LEU A 1176 -40.01 114.46 -21.11
N ASP A 1177 -41.23 114.72 -21.57
CA ASP A 1177 -41.77 114.24 -22.85
C ASP A 1177 -42.24 115.41 -23.71
N SER A 1178 -42.40 115.19 -25.02
CA SER A 1178 -42.77 116.21 -26.03
C SER A 1178 -44.01 117.06 -25.71
N SER A 1179 -44.90 116.58 -24.84
CA SER A 1179 -46.05 117.35 -24.38
C SER A 1179 -45.66 118.43 -23.35
N TYR A 1180 -44.72 118.12 -22.45
CA TYR A 1180 -44.21 119.02 -21.42
C TYR A 1180 -43.16 119.99 -21.98
N GLU A 1181 -42.34 119.55 -22.93
CA GLU A 1181 -41.40 120.44 -23.65
C GLU A 1181 -42.13 121.62 -24.30
N LYS A 1182 -43.35 121.40 -24.83
CA LYS A 1182 -44.16 122.49 -25.42
C LYS A 1182 -44.50 123.60 -24.42
N ILE A 1183 -44.40 123.36 -23.11
CA ILE A 1183 -44.61 124.39 -22.08
C ILE A 1183 -43.51 125.46 -22.17
N THR A 1184 -42.31 125.14 -22.63
CA THR A 1184 -41.24 126.16 -22.78
C THR A 1184 -41.46 127.04 -24.03
N ASN A 1185 -42.30 126.60 -24.97
CA ASN A 1185 -42.60 127.34 -26.20
C ASN A 1185 -43.77 128.32 -26.02
N ARG A 1186 -43.44 129.61 -25.80
CA ARG A 1186 -44.44 130.67 -25.55
C ARG A 1186 -45.42 130.93 -26.71
N ASP A 1187 -45.09 130.52 -27.94
CA ASP A 1187 -45.94 130.70 -29.12
C ASP A 1187 -47.01 129.60 -29.26
N LYS A 1188 -46.88 128.50 -28.52
CA LYS A 1188 -47.79 127.35 -28.59
C LYS A 1188 -48.47 127.11 -27.26
N ARG A 1189 -49.76 126.76 -27.29
CA ARG A 1189 -50.47 126.31 -26.08
C ARG A 1189 -50.20 124.83 -25.85
N ALA A 1190 -49.31 124.52 -24.91
CA ALA A 1190 -49.05 123.14 -24.49
C ALA A 1190 -50.31 122.47 -23.94
N LYS A 1191 -50.50 121.18 -24.27
CA LYS A 1191 -51.59 120.34 -23.76
C LYS A 1191 -50.98 119.22 -22.93
N ILE A 1192 -51.33 119.17 -21.65
CA ILE A 1192 -50.83 118.20 -20.70
C ILE A 1192 -51.98 117.32 -20.23
N GLN A 1193 -51.73 116.02 -20.05
CA GLN A 1193 -52.73 115.11 -19.50
C GLN A 1193 -53.17 115.57 -18.12
N ASP A 1194 -54.47 115.55 -17.88
CA ASP A 1194 -55.05 115.98 -16.62
C ASP A 1194 -54.93 114.87 -15.56
N ASN A 1195 -53.98 115.03 -14.64
CA ASN A 1195 -53.83 114.20 -13.46
C ASN A 1195 -53.35 115.07 -12.27
N PRO A 1196 -53.46 114.58 -11.02
CA PRO A 1196 -53.13 115.37 -9.84
C PRO A 1196 -51.70 115.93 -9.86
N ASP A 1197 -50.71 115.11 -10.22
CA ASP A 1197 -49.28 115.50 -10.27
C ASP A 1197 -49.04 116.60 -11.32
N ASN A 1198 -49.71 116.52 -12.47
CA ASN A 1198 -49.63 117.51 -13.54
C ASN A 1198 -50.39 118.79 -13.22
N ARG A 1199 -51.54 118.69 -12.55
CA ARG A 1199 -52.25 119.87 -12.03
C ARG A 1199 -51.38 120.61 -11.02
N GLU A 1200 -50.71 119.87 -10.14
CA GLU A 1200 -49.78 120.44 -9.17
C GLU A 1200 -48.57 121.07 -9.89
N LEU A 1201 -47.99 120.38 -10.88
CA LEU A 1201 -46.90 120.91 -11.72
C LEU A 1201 -47.29 122.24 -12.38
N LEU A 1202 -48.43 122.30 -13.06
CA LEU A 1202 -48.88 123.53 -13.72
C LEU A 1202 -49.25 124.63 -12.71
N THR A 1203 -49.82 124.28 -11.56
CA THR A 1203 -50.09 125.24 -10.47
C THR A 1203 -48.81 125.84 -9.92
N ASN A 1204 -47.80 124.99 -9.75
CA ASN A 1204 -46.48 125.36 -9.29
C ASN A 1204 -45.75 126.26 -10.31
N LEU A 1205 -45.76 125.92 -11.60
CA LEU A 1205 -45.25 126.78 -12.67
C LEU A 1205 -45.97 128.13 -12.74
N LYS A 1206 -47.28 128.16 -12.47
CA LYS A 1206 -48.05 129.42 -12.39
C LYS A 1206 -47.61 130.27 -11.21
N ARG A 1207 -47.40 129.67 -10.03
CA ARG A 1207 -46.94 130.37 -8.82
C ARG A 1207 -45.53 130.97 -8.98
N LYS A 1208 -44.65 130.29 -9.72
CA LYS A 1208 -43.31 130.79 -10.08
C LYS A 1208 -43.32 131.79 -11.23
N ASP A 1209 -44.50 132.24 -11.65
CA ASP A 1209 -44.69 133.18 -12.76
C ASP A 1209 -44.18 132.70 -14.13
N TYR A 1210 -43.83 131.41 -14.26
CA TYR A 1210 -43.35 130.80 -15.51
C TYR A 1210 -44.47 130.66 -16.56
N ILE A 1211 -45.68 130.39 -16.10
CA ILE A 1211 -46.90 130.40 -16.93
C ILE A 1211 -47.92 131.40 -16.36
N SER A 1212 -48.81 131.96 -17.19
CA SER A 1212 -49.83 132.91 -16.71
C SER A 1212 -51.00 132.20 -16.02
N SER A 1213 -51.46 131.10 -16.60
CA SER A 1213 -52.57 130.29 -16.10
C SER A 1213 -52.61 128.96 -16.86
N PHE A 1214 -53.44 128.04 -16.42
CA PHE A 1214 -53.83 126.88 -17.21
C PHE A 1214 -55.34 126.66 -17.06
N SER A 1215 -55.99 126.10 -18.07
CA SER A 1215 -57.42 125.85 -18.08
C SER A 1215 -57.74 124.44 -18.54
N GLU A 1216 -58.87 123.90 -18.08
CA GLU A 1216 -59.35 122.59 -18.53
C GLU A 1216 -59.84 122.67 -19.98
N GLY A 1217 -59.51 121.66 -20.79
CA GLY A 1217 -59.97 121.54 -22.16
C GLY A 1217 -60.29 120.09 -22.51
N LEU A 1218 -61.05 119.89 -23.59
CA LEU A 1218 -61.58 118.59 -24.05
C LEU A 1218 -60.57 117.42 -24.16
N PHE A 1219 -59.26 117.69 -24.19
CA PHE A 1219 -58.21 116.68 -24.34
C PHE A 1219 -57.05 116.88 -23.34
N GLY A 1220 -57.30 117.51 -22.18
CA GLY A 1220 -56.31 117.77 -21.13
C GLY A 1220 -56.16 119.25 -20.76
N LEU A 1221 -55.27 119.52 -19.80
CA LEU A 1221 -54.96 120.86 -19.29
C LEU A 1221 -54.20 121.67 -20.34
N ARG A 1222 -54.71 122.86 -20.66
CA ARG A 1222 -54.11 123.79 -21.62
C ARG A 1222 -53.32 124.86 -20.88
N VAL A 1223 -52.04 125.00 -21.20
CA VAL A 1223 -51.15 126.01 -20.61
C VAL A 1223 -51.29 127.33 -21.37
N ASN A 1224 -51.42 128.42 -20.62
CA ASN A 1224 -51.43 129.78 -21.13
C ASN A 1224 -50.15 130.50 -20.65
N HIS A 1225 -49.39 131.07 -21.58
CA HIS A 1225 -48.21 131.89 -21.28
C HIS A 1225 -48.61 133.35 -21.02
N LYS A 1226 -47.74 134.12 -20.35
CA LYS A 1226 -47.89 135.58 -20.29
C LYS A 1226 -47.62 136.12 -21.70
N ARG A 1227 -48.57 136.88 -22.28
CA ARG A 1227 -48.31 137.63 -23.51
C ARG A 1227 -47.24 138.68 -23.17
N LYS A 1228 -46.21 138.81 -24.01
CA LYS A 1228 -45.19 139.87 -23.88
C LYS A 1228 -45.86 141.24 -23.87
#